data_AF-A0A2T6IEH5-F1
#
_entry.id   AF-A0A2T6IEH5-F1
#
_cell.length_a   1.000
_cell.length_b   1.000
_cell.length_c   1.000
_cell.angle_alpha   90.00
_cell.angle_beta   90.00
_cell.angle_gamma   90.00
#
_symmetry.space_group_name_H-M   'P 1'
#
loop_
_entity.id
_entity.type
_entity.pdbx_description
1 polymer ?
#
loop_
_entity_poly.entity_id
_entity_poly.type
_entity_poly.pdbx_seq_one_letter_code
_entity_poly.pdbx_strand_id
1 'polypeptide(L)'
;MRSPVLPQKSSVLRFLFLGCSLFLLFFSPCPRNRVSAFSLSDAVANCDRHEACSLRSPVAARFVCSRPLRSRPLTWTTRTRFPSSFLFLSPQTSFVRWDSAPKSAFVCMQGSPLLLRFPPRNASNRALRPAKPFALFHRTSCAFFSTHTCCSSAFLSLRNYCSTARNFHVSDSRRFSSSSASAPSGKPRNFRDTNGSSLSPRVQPSFAEKPSLKMATEERNGTACCGPAVGEHWEMPTKEGKLLTGLMVNNSMAGGKVEFVPQKGNRVCWYGCGPTVYDASHMGHARTYVTFDVIRRIMSDYLNYDVTMCMNITDIDDKIIKRSTEQGVDFLTLARHWEKEFFNDMTALNVRLPTVVTRVSEYIPEVVALIERIVKNGYGYESQGSVYFDTQTFRKNEKHVYGRMEPTSVSDEARVLEGEGELGLTSSEKRHPCDFALWKKAKEGEPSWDSPWGKGRPGWHIECSAMADSILPFPLDIHSGGIDLRFPHHDNELAQSEAANDRPQWVNYFLHSGHLHIHGAKMSKSLKNFITIKECLSRFTARQIRLLCLMNRWDSFMNYSPDGETMQQAVDVDRAFDYFFALVKAKLRDATPVSDYAQKWTSDDFALNETLRATKEQVHKAILDNFSTPEALVALQHLMSAANTYLNQKTGEDVKAPLVKEVAKYIFHMLKIFGVVEDDEDNMAYVKSKGSSAAAEEVDGLVQCLGAFREIVRTSASHGMRVVNQDLKRVAASPVGSEVSPSEEEGKGDLLASLSETMRSLLQACDDVRDKKLPELGILLQDRPDGTFVFKRVSKEELQRAKELKEEEERKRRVQREEQQRAAAELQAKKERERQVPAADYFRVLHAELYATFDDQGVPLTLKTGEPVSKTQRQKMLKQMEKHQRVHEQWLASQGHT
;
A
#
# COMPACT_ATOMS: atom_id res chain seq x y z
N MET A 1 -68.60 29.43 17.59
CA MET A 1 -68.98 29.30 16.16
C MET A 1 -68.15 28.18 15.53
N ARG A 2 -68.63 27.59 14.43
CA ARG A 2 -68.01 26.66 13.46
C ARG A 2 -66.67 25.94 13.80
N SER A 3 -66.76 24.61 13.73
CA SER A 3 -65.76 23.51 13.74
C SER A 3 -64.61 23.66 12.71
N PRO A 4 -63.53 22.81 12.69
CA PRO A 4 -63.45 21.46 13.28
C PRO A 4 -62.14 21.01 13.99
N VAL A 5 -62.24 19.82 14.59
CA VAL A 5 -61.17 19.01 15.19
C VAL A 5 -60.66 17.97 14.18
N LEU A 6 -59.37 17.63 14.22
CA LEU A 6 -58.82 16.36 13.71
C LEU A 6 -57.81 15.76 14.72
N PRO A 7 -57.67 14.42 14.82
CA PRO A 7 -57.04 13.77 15.98
C PRO A 7 -55.56 13.38 15.81
N GLN A 8 -54.87 13.20 16.95
CA GLN A 8 -53.56 12.55 17.02
C GLN A 8 -53.64 11.06 16.64
N LYS A 9 -52.60 10.52 15.98
CA LYS A 9 -52.43 9.08 15.73
C LYS A 9 -51.34 8.47 16.62
N SER A 10 -51.74 7.87 17.73
CA SER A 10 -50.88 7.00 18.54
C SER A 10 -50.83 5.58 17.96
N SER A 11 -49.83 5.25 17.13
CA SER A 11 -49.74 3.91 16.50
C SER A 11 -48.32 3.44 16.18
N VAL A 12 -47.48 3.30 17.21
CA VAL A 12 -46.21 2.54 17.13
C VAL A 12 -46.05 1.60 18.34
N LEU A 13 -46.32 2.11 19.55
CA LEU A 13 -46.09 1.41 20.82
C LEU A 13 -46.96 0.15 21.07
N ARG A 14 -47.82 -0.26 20.13
CA ARG A 14 -48.61 -1.51 20.22
C ARG A 14 -47.97 -2.70 19.50
N PHE A 15 -46.95 -2.50 18.66
CA PHE A 15 -46.31 -3.61 17.92
C PHE A 15 -45.25 -4.39 18.71
N LEU A 16 -44.73 -3.84 19.81
CA LEU A 16 -43.67 -4.46 20.61
C LEU A 16 -44.18 -5.38 21.75
N PHE A 17 -45.49 -5.45 22.00
CA PHE A 17 -46.06 -6.23 23.11
C PHE A 17 -46.82 -7.51 22.73
N LEU A 18 -46.91 -7.86 21.43
CA LEU A 18 -47.46 -9.15 20.98
C LEU A 18 -46.40 -10.17 20.52
N GLY A 19 -45.11 -9.78 20.45
CA GLY A 19 -44.05 -10.65 19.93
C GLY A 19 -43.56 -11.77 20.85
N CYS A 20 -43.83 -11.69 22.16
CA CYS A 20 -43.23 -12.61 23.16
C CYS A 20 -44.10 -13.81 23.55
N SER A 21 -45.34 -13.93 23.04
CA SER A 21 -46.33 -14.90 23.55
C SER A 21 -46.45 -16.19 22.73
N LEU A 22 -45.52 -16.48 21.81
CA LEU A 22 -45.64 -17.61 20.87
C LEU A 22 -44.44 -18.59 20.84
N PHE A 23 -43.56 -18.57 21.85
CA PHE A 23 -42.31 -19.37 21.86
C PHE A 23 -42.21 -20.41 23.00
N LEU A 24 -43.35 -20.85 23.56
CA LEU A 24 -43.42 -21.81 24.69
C LEU A 24 -44.41 -22.98 24.45
N LEU A 25 -44.51 -23.50 23.23
CA LEU A 25 -45.46 -24.59 22.89
C LEU A 25 -44.86 -25.80 22.11
N PHE A 26 -43.54 -25.97 22.08
CA PHE A 26 -42.90 -27.13 21.42
C PHE A 26 -41.77 -27.80 22.23
N PHE A 27 -42.08 -28.28 23.45
CA PHE A 27 -41.31 -29.35 24.10
C PHE A 27 -42.19 -30.22 25.02
N SER A 28 -42.02 -31.54 24.94
CA SER A 28 -42.63 -32.56 25.81
C SER A 28 -42.04 -33.95 25.51
N PRO A 29 -42.01 -34.91 26.46
CA PRO A 29 -42.00 -34.74 27.92
C PRO A 29 -41.05 -35.70 28.69
N CYS A 30 -41.04 -35.56 30.02
CA CYS A 30 -40.60 -36.52 31.06
C CYS A 30 -39.08 -36.73 31.34
N PRO A 31 -38.71 -37.19 32.56
CA PRO A 31 -39.51 -37.36 33.79
C PRO A 31 -39.06 -36.47 34.98
N ARG A 32 -39.85 -36.47 36.06
CA ARG A 32 -39.75 -35.58 37.25
C ARG A 32 -38.71 -36.03 38.29
N ASN A 33 -38.20 -35.10 39.12
CA ASN A 33 -38.20 -35.27 40.59
C ASN A 33 -38.01 -33.97 41.43
N ARG A 34 -38.85 -33.83 42.48
CA ARG A 34 -38.68 -33.13 43.78
C ARG A 34 -38.28 -31.63 43.88
N VAL A 35 -39.29 -30.78 43.72
CA VAL A 35 -39.80 -29.76 44.69
C VAL A 35 -38.94 -29.35 45.90
N SER A 36 -38.57 -28.06 45.97
CA SER A 36 -38.89 -27.07 47.04
C SER A 36 -38.32 -25.68 46.66
N ALA A 37 -39.06 -24.59 46.46
CA ALA A 37 -40.06 -23.86 47.27
C ALA A 37 -39.46 -22.71 48.12
N PHE A 38 -39.65 -21.45 47.68
CA PHE A 38 -39.98 -20.27 48.50
C PHE A 38 -40.55 -19.14 47.62
N SER A 39 -41.23 -18.14 48.23
CA SER A 39 -42.10 -17.16 47.54
C SER A 39 -41.49 -15.77 47.37
N LEU A 40 -42.00 -14.99 46.41
CA LEU A 40 -41.90 -13.53 46.40
C LEU A 40 -42.92 -12.91 47.36
N SER A 41 -42.57 -11.75 47.92
CA SER A 41 -43.47 -10.64 48.22
C SER A 41 -42.68 -9.31 48.25
N ASP A 42 -43.40 -8.20 48.09
CA ASP A 42 -42.99 -6.80 48.37
C ASP A 42 -42.34 -5.97 47.24
N ALA A 43 -43.19 -5.56 46.28
CA ALA A 43 -43.00 -4.32 45.52
C ALA A 43 -44.35 -3.79 44.98
N VAL A 44 -44.87 -2.67 45.53
CA VAL A 44 -45.62 -1.57 44.86
C VAL A 44 -46.19 -0.60 45.92
N ALA A 45 -45.71 0.65 45.89
CA ALA A 45 -46.37 1.88 46.38
C ALA A 45 -45.44 3.08 46.06
N ASN A 46 -45.88 4.28 45.63
CA ASN A 46 -47.11 4.66 44.93
C ASN A 46 -46.82 5.96 44.10
N CYS A 47 -47.75 6.43 43.27
CA CYS A 47 -47.56 7.58 42.35
C CYS A 47 -47.50 8.97 43.05
N ASP A 48 -46.88 10.00 42.44
CA ASP A 48 -47.62 10.97 41.58
C ASP A 48 -46.78 12.07 40.84
N ARG A 49 -47.36 12.57 39.72
CA ARG A 49 -47.27 13.91 39.05
C ARG A 49 -45.94 14.58 38.59
N HIS A 50 -45.74 14.51 37.26
CA HIS A 50 -45.77 15.63 36.27
C HIS A 50 -45.05 17.00 36.44
N GLU A 51 -44.30 17.33 35.38
CA GLU A 51 -44.31 18.59 34.57
C GLU A 51 -43.17 19.65 34.58
N ALA A 52 -42.54 19.75 33.39
CA ALA A 52 -42.30 20.96 32.59
C ALA A 52 -41.12 21.93 32.86
N CYS A 53 -39.96 21.59 32.27
CA CYS A 53 -39.38 22.29 31.10
C CYS A 53 -39.28 23.85 31.07
N SER A 54 -38.07 24.40 30.86
CA SER A 54 -37.71 25.04 29.57
C SER A 54 -36.27 25.59 29.49
N LEU A 55 -35.81 25.82 28.26
CA LEU A 55 -34.48 26.34 27.91
C LEU A 55 -34.41 27.89 28.00
N ARG A 56 -33.22 28.45 28.26
CA ARG A 56 -32.45 29.24 27.26
C ARG A 56 -31.17 29.89 27.83
N SER A 57 -30.14 29.97 27.01
CA SER A 57 -29.10 31.03 27.06
C SER A 57 -29.56 32.22 26.21
N PRO A 58 -29.11 33.46 26.48
CA PRO A 58 -28.20 34.05 25.49
C PRO A 58 -27.15 35.05 26.00
N VAL A 59 -25.97 35.01 25.34
CA VAL A 59 -25.15 36.17 24.91
C VAL A 59 -24.37 36.98 25.97
N ALA A 60 -23.22 37.51 25.54
CA ALA A 60 -22.28 38.34 26.31
C ALA A 60 -22.11 39.73 25.66
N ALA A 61 -21.51 40.70 26.37
CA ALA A 61 -20.48 41.61 25.81
C ALA A 61 -20.02 42.73 26.77
N ARG A 62 -18.68 42.87 26.93
CA ARG A 62 -17.91 44.12 27.22
C ARG A 62 -18.21 44.80 28.60
N PHE A 63 -17.31 45.54 29.25
CA PHE A 63 -16.31 46.50 28.75
C PHE A 63 -14.97 46.51 29.55
N VAL A 64 -13.86 46.48 28.81
CA VAL A 64 -12.74 47.46 28.77
C VAL A 64 -12.25 48.17 30.06
N CYS A 65 -10.90 48.28 30.15
CA CYS A 65 -10.10 49.32 30.83
C CYS A 65 -9.53 49.14 32.27
N SER A 66 -8.45 48.33 32.33
CA SER A 66 -7.07 48.86 32.47
C SER A 66 -6.43 49.19 33.84
N ARG A 67 -5.10 49.03 33.81
CA ARG A 67 -4.04 49.69 34.60
C ARG A 67 -3.77 49.16 36.03
N PRO A 68 -2.52 49.31 36.54
CA PRO A 68 -1.79 48.16 37.10
C PRO A 68 -1.25 48.41 38.52
N LEU A 69 -0.43 47.49 39.05
CA LEU A 69 0.93 47.83 39.53
C LEU A 69 1.76 46.59 39.97
N ARG A 70 3.08 46.73 39.78
CA ARG A 70 4.23 46.13 40.51
C ARG A 70 4.22 44.66 40.94
N SER A 71 5.24 43.96 40.44
CA SER A 71 5.89 42.83 41.10
C SER A 71 6.67 43.25 42.36
N ARG A 72 6.72 42.37 43.37
CA ARG A 72 7.95 41.66 43.78
C ARG A 72 7.66 40.56 44.82
N PRO A 73 8.49 39.50 44.91
CA PRO A 73 8.32 38.40 45.85
C PRO A 73 9.19 38.56 47.12
N LEU A 74 8.96 37.71 48.12
CA LEU A 74 10.03 36.98 48.84
C LEU A 74 9.48 35.81 49.68
N THR A 75 10.38 34.96 50.16
CA THR A 75 10.14 33.72 50.92
C THR A 75 9.97 33.97 52.43
N TRP A 76 9.69 32.93 53.23
CA TRP A 76 10.46 32.49 54.42
C TRP A 76 9.82 31.19 55.01
N THR A 77 10.31 30.63 56.13
CA THR A 77 10.38 29.16 56.32
C THR A 77 10.04 28.58 57.73
N THR A 78 9.79 27.25 57.75
CA THR A 78 10.03 26.25 58.83
C THR A 78 8.91 25.77 59.80
N ARG A 79 9.10 24.51 60.27
CA ARG A 79 8.57 23.83 61.49
C ARG A 79 7.11 23.32 61.48
N THR A 80 6.70 22.22 62.17
CA THR A 80 7.37 21.03 62.79
C THR A 80 6.30 19.99 63.24
N ARG A 81 6.59 18.67 63.24
CA ARG A 81 6.53 17.72 64.40
C ARG A 81 6.40 16.23 63.98
N PHE A 82 6.76 15.35 64.92
CA PHE A 82 6.74 13.86 64.95
C PHE A 82 6.26 13.45 66.37
N PRO A 83 5.92 12.18 66.72
CA PRO A 83 6.61 10.90 66.40
C PRO A 83 5.61 9.85 65.80
N SER A 84 5.70 8.51 65.90
CA SER A 84 6.57 7.53 66.59
C SER A 84 6.41 6.13 65.96
N SER A 85 7.21 5.08 66.20
CA SER A 85 8.65 4.90 66.53
C SER A 85 8.92 3.41 66.85
N PHE A 86 9.80 2.70 66.12
CA PHE A 86 10.60 1.58 66.68
C PHE A 86 11.90 1.38 65.87
N LEU A 87 12.95 0.86 66.53
CA LEU A 87 14.33 0.72 66.02
C LEU A 87 14.67 -0.78 65.81
N PHE A 88 15.80 -1.24 65.26
CA PHE A 88 17.20 -0.78 65.19
C PHE A 88 17.88 -1.38 63.92
N LEU A 89 19.16 -1.18 63.53
CA LEU A 89 20.38 -0.55 64.12
C LEU A 89 21.27 0.04 62.98
N SER A 90 22.54 0.35 63.27
CA SER A 90 23.63 0.58 62.29
C SER A 90 24.97 0.08 62.89
N PRO A 91 26.15 0.16 62.23
CA PRO A 91 26.89 1.42 61.96
C PRO A 91 27.09 1.68 60.44
N GLN A 92 27.24 2.91 59.92
CA GLN A 92 28.35 3.89 60.02
C GLN A 92 29.68 3.41 59.37
N THR A 93 30.48 4.21 58.63
CA THR A 93 30.45 5.67 58.37
C THR A 93 31.35 6.08 57.17
N SER A 94 31.18 7.33 56.70
CA SER A 94 32.23 8.24 56.16
C SER A 94 32.98 7.88 54.85
N PHE A 95 32.83 8.66 53.78
CA PHE A 95 33.47 9.98 53.49
C PHE A 95 34.92 9.90 52.97
N VAL A 96 35.16 10.35 51.74
CA VAL A 96 36.01 11.51 51.36
C VAL A 96 36.05 11.65 49.83
N ARG A 97 36.16 12.89 49.33
CA ARG A 97 36.28 13.28 47.92
C ARG A 97 37.55 14.12 47.77
N TRP A 98 38.47 13.74 46.89
CA TRP A 98 39.65 14.56 46.55
C TRP A 98 39.99 14.43 45.07
N ASP A 99 40.45 15.55 44.50
CA ASP A 99 40.85 15.72 43.10
C ASP A 99 42.39 15.86 42.98
N SER A 100 42.87 15.90 41.73
CA SER A 100 44.15 16.53 41.31
C SER A 100 45.51 15.92 41.72
N ALA A 101 45.97 14.96 40.91
CA ALA A 101 47.18 15.09 40.05
C ALA A 101 48.58 15.37 40.71
N PRO A 102 49.68 15.62 39.94
CA PRO A 102 50.51 14.51 39.42
C PRO A 102 52.06 14.68 39.55
N LYS A 103 52.84 13.60 39.32
CA LYS A 103 54.12 13.48 38.55
C LYS A 103 55.12 12.42 39.09
N SER A 104 55.82 11.73 38.15
CA SER A 104 57.21 11.18 38.21
C SER A 104 57.69 10.27 39.37
N ALA A 105 58.58 9.27 39.19
CA ALA A 105 59.13 8.57 38.02
C ALA A 105 59.97 7.33 38.47
N PHE A 106 60.61 6.61 37.54
CA PHE A 106 61.69 5.62 37.71
C PHE A 106 61.44 4.28 38.45
N VAL A 107 61.02 3.28 37.66
CA VAL A 107 61.77 2.05 37.30
C VAL A 107 62.98 1.61 38.16
N CYS A 108 63.06 0.28 38.39
CA CYS A 108 64.23 -0.61 38.62
C CYS A 108 64.59 -1.16 40.03
N MET A 109 64.13 -2.41 40.24
CA MET A 109 64.96 -3.64 40.34
C MET A 109 65.40 -4.28 41.69
N GLN A 110 65.30 -5.63 41.65
CA GLN A 110 66.03 -6.69 42.38
C GLN A 110 65.76 -6.93 43.88
N GLY A 111 65.61 -8.21 44.26
CA GLY A 111 65.28 -8.65 45.64
C GLY A 111 64.86 -10.12 45.86
N SER A 112 65.11 -11.04 44.91
CA SER A 112 64.99 -12.52 45.11
C SER A 112 66.07 -13.02 46.11
N PRO A 113 66.05 -14.26 46.72
CA PRO A 113 65.54 -15.50 46.08
C PRO A 113 65.10 -16.75 46.93
N LEU A 114 64.41 -17.71 46.27
CA LEU A 114 64.44 -19.21 46.51
C LEU A 114 63.79 -19.77 47.84
N LEU A 115 63.41 -21.07 47.99
CA LEU A 115 63.54 -22.28 47.15
C LEU A 115 62.49 -23.40 47.47
N LEU A 116 62.03 -24.13 46.43
CA LEU A 116 61.76 -25.60 46.28
C LEU A 116 60.50 -25.83 45.40
N ARG A 117 60.50 -26.44 44.18
CA ARG A 117 60.99 -27.74 43.62
C ARG A 117 60.05 -28.94 43.95
N PHE A 118 59.68 -29.88 43.05
CA PHE A 118 60.24 -30.20 41.70
C PHE A 118 59.24 -30.89 40.67
N PRO A 119 59.59 -31.67 39.59
CA PRO A 119 58.99 -31.57 38.22
C PRO A 119 58.29 -32.89 37.72
N PRO A 120 58.20 -33.35 36.41
CA PRO A 120 58.68 -32.83 35.09
C PRO A 120 57.91 -33.06 33.74
N ARG A 121 58.14 -32.14 32.76
CA ARG A 121 58.39 -32.32 31.28
C ARG A 121 57.27 -32.90 30.36
N ASN A 122 57.21 -32.71 29.01
CA ASN A 122 57.89 -31.88 27.96
C ASN A 122 56.93 -31.73 26.73
N ALA A 123 56.82 -30.63 25.96
CA ALA A 123 57.68 -30.07 24.87
C ALA A 123 57.73 -30.92 23.56
N SER A 124 57.78 -30.41 22.29
CA SER A 124 58.20 -29.08 21.75
C SER A 124 57.85 -28.74 20.26
N ASN A 125 57.86 -27.43 19.91
CA ASN A 125 58.43 -26.77 18.68
C ASN A 125 57.78 -26.70 17.25
N ARG A 126 57.46 -25.43 16.85
CA ARG A 126 57.85 -24.62 15.64
C ARG A 126 57.50 -24.96 14.16
N ALA A 127 56.82 -23.98 13.52
CA ALA A 127 57.16 -23.24 12.27
C ALA A 127 56.60 -23.61 10.85
N LEU A 128 55.89 -22.63 10.26
CA LEU A 128 55.77 -22.20 8.83
C LEU A 128 55.10 -23.08 7.73
N ARG A 129 54.71 -22.39 6.62
CA ARG A 129 54.04 -22.85 5.37
C ARG A 129 55.06 -23.40 4.33
N PRO A 130 54.71 -23.97 3.14
CA PRO A 130 53.39 -24.09 2.46
C PRO A 130 53.04 -25.44 1.74
N ALA A 131 51.86 -25.45 1.10
CA ALA A 131 51.46 -26.26 -0.08
C ALA A 131 51.08 -27.77 0.06
N LYS A 132 50.32 -28.26 -0.95
CA LYS A 132 49.82 -29.65 -1.11
C LYS A 132 50.75 -30.47 -2.03
N PRO A 133 50.67 -31.82 -2.03
CA PRO A 133 49.86 -32.47 -3.07
C PRO A 133 49.07 -33.73 -2.62
N PHE A 134 48.59 -34.49 -3.61
CA PHE A 134 47.64 -35.63 -3.58
C PHE A 134 48.13 -36.96 -2.96
N ALA A 135 47.15 -37.85 -2.66
CA ALA A 135 47.07 -39.28 -3.07
C ALA A 135 46.95 -40.40 -1.99
N LEU A 136 45.74 -41.01 -1.96
CA LEU A 136 45.43 -42.46 -1.97
C LEU A 136 45.91 -43.46 -0.87
N PHE A 137 44.89 -44.17 -0.32
CA PHE A 137 44.76 -45.64 -0.21
C PHE A 137 45.13 -46.46 1.06
N HIS A 138 44.08 -46.78 1.85
CA HIS A 138 43.38 -48.10 1.88
C HIS A 138 43.70 -49.17 2.97
N ARG A 139 42.60 -49.72 3.55
CA ARG A 139 42.41 -51.04 4.21
C ARG A 139 43.11 -51.28 5.56
N THR A 140 42.63 -52.20 6.43
CA THR A 140 41.62 -53.29 6.29
C THR A 140 40.40 -53.16 7.23
N SER A 141 39.39 -54.01 7.02
CA SER A 141 38.13 -54.09 7.78
C SER A 141 37.76 -55.54 8.12
N CYS A 142 36.96 -55.76 9.17
CA CYS A 142 36.03 -56.89 9.35
C CYS A 142 35.08 -56.59 10.54
N ALA A 143 33.81 -57.02 10.59
CA ALA A 143 32.86 -57.48 9.57
C ALA A 143 31.45 -57.58 10.19
N PHE A 144 30.35 -57.35 9.44
CA PHE A 144 29.29 -58.34 9.16
C PHE A 144 28.05 -57.79 8.40
N PHE A 145 27.44 -58.68 7.61
CA PHE A 145 26.10 -58.70 6.99
C PHE A 145 25.64 -57.64 5.94
N SER A 146 25.56 -58.13 4.69
CA SER A 146 24.55 -57.94 3.62
C SER A 146 24.03 -56.53 3.25
N THR A 147 24.37 -55.93 2.08
CA THR A 147 24.03 -56.25 0.65
C THR A 147 22.59 -55.92 0.21
N HIS A 148 22.29 -55.27 -0.93
CA HIS A 148 23.12 -54.95 -2.12
C HIS A 148 22.74 -53.61 -2.83
N THR A 149 23.66 -53.17 -3.70
CA THR A 149 23.80 -52.01 -4.64
C THR A 149 22.61 -51.39 -5.41
N CYS A 150 22.88 -50.26 -6.09
CA CYS A 150 21.95 -49.36 -6.80
C CYS A 150 22.31 -49.13 -8.31
N CYS A 151 21.40 -48.49 -9.07
CA CYS A 151 21.51 -47.97 -10.48
C CYS A 151 21.61 -49.02 -11.62
N SER A 152 20.71 -49.07 -12.62
CA SER A 152 20.59 -48.07 -13.72
C SER A 152 19.43 -48.34 -14.72
N SER A 153 19.11 -47.34 -15.56
CA SER A 153 18.59 -47.38 -16.96
C SER A 153 17.23 -48.03 -17.36
N ALA A 154 16.34 -47.15 -17.88
CA ALA A 154 15.71 -47.17 -19.23
C ALA A 154 14.44 -48.03 -19.61
N PHE A 155 13.39 -47.28 -19.98
CA PHE A 155 12.43 -47.44 -21.12
C PHE A 155 11.30 -48.51 -21.19
N LEU A 156 10.10 -48.02 -21.62
CA LEU A 156 8.96 -48.67 -22.32
C LEU A 156 8.18 -49.81 -21.60
N SER A 157 6.88 -49.67 -21.26
CA SER A 157 5.63 -49.74 -22.10
C SER A 157 4.96 -51.15 -22.02
N LEU A 158 3.64 -51.40 -22.04
CA LEU A 158 2.38 -50.67 -22.37
C LEU A 158 1.20 -51.13 -21.47
N ARG A 159 0.17 -50.26 -21.26
CA ARG A 159 -1.29 -50.58 -21.16
C ARG A 159 -1.80 -51.52 -20.01
N ASN A 160 -3.07 -51.52 -19.59
CA ASN A 160 -4.24 -50.63 -19.72
C ASN A 160 -5.30 -51.01 -18.66
N TYR A 161 -6.07 -50.04 -18.13
CA TYR A 161 -7.55 -50.07 -18.13
C TYR A 161 -8.12 -48.68 -17.82
N CYS A 162 -9.37 -48.39 -18.21
CA CYS A 162 -9.94 -47.04 -18.19
C CYS A 162 -11.48 -47.04 -18.24
N SER A 163 -12.14 -46.10 -17.55
CA SER A 163 -13.45 -45.45 -17.86
C SER A 163 -13.85 -44.56 -16.67
N THR A 164 -14.68 -43.50 -16.76
CA THR A 164 -15.49 -42.90 -17.83
C THR A 164 -15.12 -41.39 -17.99
N ALA A 165 -15.11 -40.72 -19.16
CA ALA A 165 -15.97 -40.67 -20.37
C ALA A 165 -17.18 -39.71 -20.20
N ARG A 166 -17.53 -38.76 -21.09
CA ARG A 166 -17.16 -38.33 -22.49
C ARG A 166 -17.33 -36.77 -22.57
N ASN A 167 -17.15 -35.96 -23.62
CA ASN A 167 -16.78 -35.98 -25.08
C ASN A 167 -16.39 -34.50 -25.44
N PHE A 168 -15.85 -34.05 -26.59
CA PHE A 168 -15.30 -34.56 -27.87
C PHE A 168 -13.84 -33.99 -28.02
N HIS A 169 -12.98 -34.09 -29.06
CA HIS A 169 -13.03 -34.28 -30.54
C HIS A 169 -13.51 -33.04 -31.34
N VAL A 170 -12.88 -32.55 -32.43
CA VAL A 170 -11.59 -32.80 -33.18
C VAL A 170 -11.11 -31.43 -33.74
N SER A 171 -9.99 -31.14 -34.44
CA SER A 171 -8.85 -31.86 -35.12
C SER A 171 -7.68 -30.84 -35.26
N ASP A 172 -6.38 -31.17 -35.25
CA ASP A 172 -5.52 -31.89 -36.23
C ASP A 172 -5.23 -31.09 -37.53
N SER A 173 -4.00 -30.95 -38.10
CA SER A 173 -2.75 -31.75 -37.93
C SER A 173 -1.43 -31.02 -38.33
N ARG A 174 -0.28 -31.64 -37.97
CA ARG A 174 1.10 -31.60 -38.56
C ARG A 174 2.22 -30.67 -38.02
N ARG A 175 3.42 -31.29 -37.99
CA ARG A 175 4.80 -30.80 -37.69
C ARG A 175 5.58 -30.71 -39.05
N PHE A 176 6.90 -30.49 -39.22
CA PHE A 176 8.11 -30.54 -38.36
C PHE A 176 9.20 -29.61 -39.00
N SER A 177 10.46 -29.69 -38.56
CA SER A 177 11.54 -28.71 -38.83
C SER A 177 12.88 -29.29 -39.34
N SER A 178 13.68 -28.39 -39.94
CA SER A 178 15.16 -28.24 -39.79
C SER A 178 16.18 -29.34 -40.21
N SER A 179 17.01 -29.02 -41.21
CA SER A 179 18.43 -29.42 -41.41
C SER A 179 18.99 -28.79 -42.73
N SER A 180 20.29 -28.66 -43.05
CA SER A 180 21.52 -28.33 -42.28
C SER A 180 22.74 -28.19 -43.23
N ALA A 181 23.68 -27.26 -42.99
CA ALA A 181 25.00 -27.10 -43.69
C ALA A 181 24.93 -26.73 -45.21
N SER A 182 25.97 -26.28 -45.93
CA SER A 182 27.39 -25.91 -45.66
C SER A 182 27.89 -24.82 -46.65
N ALA A 183 29.06 -24.21 -46.38
CA ALA A 183 29.79 -23.25 -47.26
C ALA A 183 30.56 -23.97 -48.42
N PRO A 184 31.34 -23.32 -49.35
CA PRO A 184 31.84 -21.92 -49.36
C PRO A 184 32.02 -21.19 -50.73
N SER A 185 32.66 -20.00 -50.69
CA SER A 185 33.45 -19.31 -51.75
C SER A 185 32.75 -18.52 -52.87
N GLY A 186 33.42 -17.46 -53.39
CA GLY A 186 33.05 -16.76 -54.64
C GLY A 186 32.90 -15.22 -54.59
N LYS A 187 33.95 -14.48 -54.97
CA LYS A 187 33.96 -13.07 -55.47
C LYS A 187 34.89 -13.05 -56.72
N PRO A 188 35.00 -11.96 -57.52
CA PRO A 188 34.16 -10.77 -57.74
C PRO A 188 33.66 -10.69 -59.23
N ARG A 189 32.98 -9.65 -59.76
CA ARG A 189 33.55 -8.37 -60.27
C ARG A 189 32.48 -7.42 -60.87
N ASN A 190 32.74 -6.12 -60.72
CA ASN A 190 32.57 -4.94 -61.61
C ASN A 190 32.14 -5.21 -63.08
N PHE A 191 31.46 -4.31 -63.80
CA PHE A 191 31.91 -2.94 -64.17
C PHE A 191 30.82 -2.08 -64.88
N ARG A 192 31.06 -0.76 -64.97
CA ARG A 192 30.54 0.25 -65.95
C ARG A 192 29.08 0.73 -65.80
N ASP A 193 28.83 2.03 -65.57
CA ASP A 193 28.85 3.23 -66.47
C ASP A 193 27.57 3.27 -67.35
N THR A 194 26.86 4.37 -67.61
CA THR A 194 27.31 5.73 -68.01
C THR A 194 26.36 6.89 -67.64
N ASN A 195 26.87 8.12 -67.88
CA ASN A 195 26.28 9.47 -67.81
C ASN A 195 24.82 9.68 -68.29
N GLY A 196 24.15 10.68 -67.71
CA GLY A 196 22.98 11.39 -68.26
C GLY A 196 22.62 12.62 -67.40
N SER A 197 22.27 13.77 -67.99
CA SER A 197 22.28 15.06 -67.25
C SER A 197 21.00 15.91 -67.37
N SER A 198 20.85 16.79 -66.36
CA SER A 198 20.30 18.16 -66.42
C SER A 198 18.89 18.45 -65.87
N LEU A 199 18.82 19.67 -65.28
CA LEU A 199 17.66 20.51 -64.95
C LEU A 199 16.78 20.12 -63.74
N SER A 200 16.25 21.16 -63.08
CA SER A 200 15.55 21.16 -61.79
C SER A 200 14.11 21.65 -61.92
N PRO A 201 13.28 21.48 -60.88
CA PRO A 201 12.80 22.67 -60.16
C PRO A 201 12.70 22.50 -58.63
N ARG A 202 12.11 23.50 -57.97
CA ARG A 202 12.08 23.72 -56.51
C ARG A 202 10.89 23.06 -55.78
N VAL A 203 11.21 22.41 -54.64
CA VAL A 203 10.62 22.63 -53.28
C VAL A 203 9.25 22.01 -52.89
N GLN A 204 9.23 21.49 -51.65
CA GLN A 204 8.10 21.17 -50.74
C GLN A 204 7.39 19.80 -50.87
N PRO A 205 6.81 19.25 -49.76
CA PRO A 205 7.47 18.11 -49.13
C PRO A 205 6.55 16.94 -48.72
N SER A 206 7.14 15.77 -48.43
CA SER A 206 6.45 14.71 -47.69
C SER A 206 7.40 13.80 -46.90
N PHE A 207 6.77 13.15 -45.91
CA PHE A 207 7.24 12.11 -45.00
C PHE A 207 8.29 11.11 -45.54
N ALA A 208 9.22 10.73 -44.68
CA ALA A 208 10.06 9.53 -44.82
C ALA A 208 9.95 8.66 -43.55
N GLU A 209 9.93 7.35 -43.73
CA GLU A 209 9.75 6.36 -42.65
C GLU A 209 11.06 6.01 -41.92
N LYS A 210 10.94 5.28 -40.80
CA LYS A 210 12.09 4.79 -40.01
C LYS A 210 12.88 3.69 -40.76
N PRO A 211 14.21 3.78 -40.86
CA PRO A 211 15.08 2.60 -40.95
C PRO A 211 15.54 2.14 -39.56
N SER A 212 15.93 0.87 -39.45
CA SER A 212 16.30 0.21 -38.20
C SER A 212 17.78 0.40 -37.81
N LEU A 213 18.09 0.28 -36.50
CA LEU A 213 19.45 0.26 -36.00
C LEU A 213 20.24 -0.92 -36.61
N LYS A 214 21.46 -0.63 -37.08
CA LYS A 214 22.56 -1.61 -37.12
C LYS A 214 23.56 -1.22 -36.03
N MET A 215 23.93 -2.16 -35.17
CA MET A 215 25.01 -1.95 -34.22
C MET A 215 26.33 -1.87 -34.99
N ALA A 216 27.02 -0.74 -34.90
CA ALA A 216 28.42 -0.62 -35.30
C ALA A 216 29.30 -0.88 -34.06
N THR A 217 30.16 -1.89 -34.14
CA THR A 217 31.20 -2.14 -33.13
C THR A 217 32.43 -1.30 -33.47
N GLU A 218 32.56 -0.13 -32.84
CA GLU A 218 33.79 0.65 -32.87
C GLU A 218 34.71 0.26 -31.71
N GLU A 219 35.94 -0.12 -32.00
CA GLU A 219 36.99 -0.32 -30.99
C GLU A 219 37.47 1.03 -30.45
N ARG A 220 36.86 1.50 -29.36
CA ARG A 220 37.33 2.70 -28.66
C ARG A 220 38.60 2.42 -27.85
N ASN A 221 39.75 2.53 -28.51
CA ASN A 221 41.03 2.65 -27.82
C ASN A 221 41.19 4.08 -27.29
N GLY A 222 40.61 4.35 -26.11
CA GLY A 222 40.65 5.64 -25.43
C GLY A 222 40.09 5.53 -24.02
N THR A 223 40.83 6.02 -23.03
CA THR A 223 40.59 5.75 -21.60
C THR A 223 39.19 6.13 -21.14
N ALA A 224 38.36 5.12 -20.86
CA ALA A 224 37.09 5.33 -20.19
C ALA A 224 37.34 5.85 -18.77
N CYS A 225 36.87 7.06 -18.47
CA CYS A 225 36.88 7.61 -17.12
C CYS A 225 35.77 6.93 -16.30
N CYS A 226 36.05 5.73 -15.80
CA CYS A 226 35.18 5.06 -14.85
C CYS A 226 35.07 5.92 -13.59
N GLY A 227 33.84 6.32 -13.23
CA GLY A 227 33.57 6.89 -11.93
C GLY A 227 33.77 5.85 -10.81
N PRO A 228 33.93 6.29 -9.55
CA PRO A 228 34.09 5.38 -8.41
C PRO A 228 32.89 4.46 -8.27
N ALA A 229 33.12 3.21 -7.84
CA ALA A 229 32.03 2.27 -7.62
C ALA A 229 31.24 2.62 -6.35
N VAL A 230 29.91 2.48 -6.39
CA VAL A 230 29.08 2.69 -5.19
C VAL A 230 29.47 1.68 -4.12
N GLY A 231 29.81 2.17 -2.92
CA GLY A 231 30.33 1.37 -1.81
C GLY A 231 31.86 1.23 -1.73
N GLU A 232 32.62 1.67 -2.73
CA GLU A 232 34.10 1.59 -2.72
C GLU A 232 34.74 2.49 -1.65
N HIS A 233 34.04 3.56 -1.26
CA HIS A 233 34.48 4.55 -0.28
C HIS A 233 33.53 4.61 0.95
N TRP A 234 33.08 3.45 1.43
CA TRP A 234 32.30 3.33 2.66
C TRP A 234 33.03 2.49 3.72
N GLU A 235 33.22 3.06 4.91
CA GLU A 235 33.83 2.37 6.05
C GLU A 235 32.76 1.92 7.06
N MET A 236 32.68 0.62 7.31
CA MET A 236 31.79 0.07 8.33
C MET A 236 32.22 0.57 9.74
N PRO A 237 31.29 1.10 10.56
CA PRO A 237 31.62 1.53 11.92
C PRO A 237 32.17 0.39 12.78
N THR A 238 33.09 0.72 13.69
CA THR A 238 33.67 -0.24 14.63
C THR A 238 32.58 -0.92 15.47
N LYS A 239 32.71 -2.23 15.70
CA LYS A 239 31.69 -3.03 16.42
C LYS A 239 31.90 -3.10 17.93
N GLU A 240 33.06 -2.72 18.42
CA GLU A 240 33.46 -2.86 19.83
C GLU A 240 32.68 -1.91 20.75
N GLY A 241 32.09 -2.45 21.82
CA GLY A 241 31.33 -1.69 22.82
C GLY A 241 29.95 -1.20 22.35
N LYS A 242 29.36 -1.83 21.32
CA LYS A 242 28.11 -1.37 20.69
C LYS A 242 27.00 -2.42 20.68
N LEU A 243 25.74 -1.97 20.57
CA LEU A 243 24.58 -2.86 20.46
C LEU A 243 24.45 -3.39 19.03
N LEU A 244 24.88 -4.64 18.84
CA LEU A 244 24.71 -5.39 17.60
C LEU A 244 23.44 -6.24 17.69
N THR A 245 22.46 -5.97 16.84
CA THR A 245 21.18 -6.70 16.79
C THR A 245 21.12 -7.74 15.66
N GLY A 246 22.14 -7.80 14.79
CA GLY A 246 22.10 -8.56 13.55
C GLY A 246 21.24 -7.93 12.45
N LEU A 247 20.79 -6.68 12.65
CA LEU A 247 20.04 -5.90 11.69
C LEU A 247 20.93 -5.58 10.47
N MET A 248 20.45 -5.95 9.28
CA MET A 248 21.02 -5.56 7.99
C MET A 248 20.19 -4.42 7.41
N VAL A 249 20.82 -3.36 6.88
CA VAL A 249 20.15 -2.20 6.27
C VAL A 249 20.70 -1.91 4.87
N ASN A 250 19.82 -1.59 3.94
CA ASN A 250 20.14 -1.20 2.57
C ASN A 250 20.68 0.25 2.57
N ASN A 251 22.00 0.38 2.65
CA ASN A 251 22.70 1.65 2.72
C ASN A 251 23.06 2.13 1.31
N SER A 252 22.49 3.26 0.88
CA SER A 252 22.72 3.79 -0.47
C SER A 252 24.16 4.22 -0.73
N MET A 253 24.94 4.53 0.31
CA MET A 253 26.37 4.83 0.19
C MET A 253 27.25 3.57 0.14
N ALA A 254 26.78 2.44 0.67
CA ALA A 254 27.48 1.16 0.61
C ALA A 254 27.07 0.29 -0.60
N GLY A 255 26.14 0.76 -1.43
CA GLY A 255 25.64 0.05 -2.62
C GLY A 255 24.74 -1.15 -2.33
N GLY A 256 24.34 -1.40 -1.08
CA GLY A 256 23.50 -2.56 -0.73
C GLY A 256 23.29 -2.79 0.76
N LYS A 257 22.88 -4.02 1.11
CA LYS A 257 22.60 -4.43 2.50
C LYS A 257 23.88 -4.68 3.30
N VAL A 258 24.06 -3.92 4.37
CA VAL A 258 25.20 -3.96 5.30
C VAL A 258 24.71 -4.02 6.75
N GLU A 259 25.53 -4.50 7.69
CA GLU A 259 25.14 -4.58 9.10
C GLU A 259 25.02 -3.18 9.72
N PHE A 260 23.95 -2.94 10.48
CA PHE A 260 23.75 -1.71 11.23
C PHE A 260 24.53 -1.74 12.55
N VAL A 261 25.44 -0.79 12.67
CA VAL A 261 26.35 -0.62 13.81
C VAL A 261 26.32 0.87 14.18
N PRO A 262 25.74 1.25 15.33
CA PRO A 262 25.67 2.67 15.72
C PRO A 262 27.06 3.26 15.99
N GLN A 263 27.17 4.57 16.23
CA GLN A 263 28.42 5.19 16.67
C GLN A 263 28.69 4.97 18.16
N LYS A 264 27.67 4.97 19.02
CA LYS A 264 27.86 5.00 20.47
C LYS A 264 26.89 4.12 21.25
N GLY A 265 27.34 2.94 21.69
CA GLY A 265 26.55 2.03 22.53
C GLY A 265 25.30 1.55 21.80
N ASN A 266 24.12 1.90 22.30
CA ASN A 266 22.82 1.71 21.63
C ASN A 266 22.19 3.04 21.15
N ARG A 267 22.87 4.19 21.25
CA ARG A 267 22.32 5.46 20.78
C ARG A 267 22.48 5.61 19.27
N VAL A 268 21.44 6.14 18.63
CA VAL A 268 21.35 6.40 17.18
C VAL A 268 21.01 7.87 16.97
N CYS A 269 21.90 8.61 16.30
CA CYS A 269 21.70 9.99 15.89
C CYS A 269 21.23 10.02 14.42
N TRP A 270 19.96 10.38 14.21
CA TRP A 270 19.28 10.31 12.92
C TRP A 270 18.88 11.71 12.46
N TYR A 271 19.30 12.12 11.25
CA TYR A 271 18.76 13.29 10.52
C TYR A 271 17.82 12.85 9.40
N GLY A 272 16.64 13.47 9.29
CA GLY A 272 15.70 13.22 8.19
C GLY A 272 15.30 14.51 7.49
N CYS A 273 15.46 14.58 6.17
CA CYS A 273 15.01 15.74 5.41
C CYS A 273 13.48 15.84 5.44
N GLY A 274 12.97 16.97 5.92
CA GLY A 274 11.55 17.28 5.99
C GLY A 274 11.04 18.08 4.78
N PRO A 275 9.81 18.65 4.87
CA PRO A 275 9.14 19.27 3.74
C PRO A 275 9.54 20.72 3.48
N THR A 276 9.50 21.11 2.21
CA THR A 276 9.35 22.53 1.80
C THR A 276 7.90 22.96 2.00
N VAL A 277 7.64 23.90 2.90
CA VAL A 277 6.27 24.25 3.36
C VAL A 277 5.60 25.35 2.52
N TYR A 278 5.42 25.11 1.22
CA TYR A 278 4.77 26.06 0.29
C TYR A 278 3.32 25.72 -0.07
N ASP A 279 2.90 24.46 0.10
CA ASP A 279 1.61 23.91 -0.35
C ASP A 279 1.34 22.53 0.29
N ALA A 280 0.09 22.07 0.27
CA ALA A 280 -0.43 20.89 0.98
C ALA A 280 0.39 19.59 0.80
N SER A 281 0.41 18.72 1.81
CA SER A 281 1.09 17.43 1.71
C SER A 281 0.28 16.38 0.93
N HIS A 282 1.01 15.52 0.22
CA HIS A 282 0.45 14.51 -0.67
C HIS A 282 0.93 13.10 -0.36
N MET A 283 0.30 12.08 -0.94
CA MET A 283 0.58 10.67 -0.63
C MET A 283 2.05 10.24 -0.81
N GLY A 284 2.83 10.92 -1.65
CA GLY A 284 4.29 10.74 -1.71
C GLY A 284 5.02 11.10 -0.39
N HIS A 285 4.56 12.12 0.32
CA HIS A 285 5.05 12.48 1.66
C HIS A 285 4.59 11.43 2.68
N ALA A 286 3.33 10.99 2.61
CA ALA A 286 2.81 9.95 3.50
C ALA A 286 3.66 8.68 3.41
N ARG A 287 3.98 8.21 2.19
CA ARG A 287 4.89 7.08 1.96
C ARG A 287 6.23 7.28 2.66
N THR A 288 6.90 8.42 2.48
CA THR A 288 8.20 8.73 3.10
C THR A 288 8.14 8.75 4.63
N TYR A 289 7.27 9.58 5.21
CA TYR A 289 7.26 9.81 6.66
C TYR A 289 6.64 8.64 7.46
N VAL A 290 5.64 7.94 6.91
CA VAL A 290 5.14 6.69 7.51
C VAL A 290 6.21 5.60 7.47
N THR A 291 6.97 5.48 6.36
CA THR A 291 8.11 4.55 6.27
C THR A 291 9.13 4.81 7.37
N PHE A 292 9.61 6.04 7.53
CA PHE A 292 10.64 6.32 8.53
C PHE A 292 10.14 6.31 9.97
N ASP A 293 8.86 6.62 10.23
CA ASP A 293 8.25 6.39 11.55
C ASP A 293 8.13 4.90 11.89
N VAL A 294 7.77 4.04 10.93
CA VAL A 294 7.77 2.58 11.12
C VAL A 294 9.18 2.05 11.39
N ILE A 295 10.16 2.44 10.58
CA ILE A 295 11.56 2.03 10.79
C ILE A 295 12.07 2.51 12.16
N ARG A 296 11.79 3.77 12.53
CA ARG A 296 12.17 4.32 13.83
C ARG A 296 11.52 3.58 15.00
N ARG A 297 10.22 3.29 14.93
CA ARG A 297 9.51 2.47 15.94
C ARG A 297 10.11 1.06 16.05
N ILE A 298 10.49 0.43 14.94
CA ILE A 298 11.20 -0.86 14.98
C ILE A 298 12.55 -0.71 15.68
N MET A 299 13.32 0.34 15.37
CA MET A 299 14.61 0.58 16.02
C MET A 299 14.49 0.87 17.53
N SER A 300 13.55 1.73 17.95
CA SER A 300 13.38 2.11 19.35
C SER A 300 12.59 1.09 20.18
N ASP A 301 11.43 0.67 19.69
CA ASP A 301 10.43 -0.05 20.51
C ASP A 301 10.59 -1.59 20.44
N TYR A 302 11.34 -2.10 19.45
CA TYR A 302 11.55 -3.53 19.22
C TYR A 302 13.02 -3.95 19.29
N LEU A 303 13.94 -3.12 18.76
CA LEU A 303 15.39 -3.36 18.80
C LEU A 303 16.12 -2.62 19.95
N ASN A 304 15.41 -1.80 20.74
CA ASN A 304 15.92 -1.09 21.93
C ASN A 304 17.11 -0.13 21.68
N TYR A 305 17.17 0.50 20.50
CA TYR A 305 18.07 1.62 20.22
C TYR A 305 17.52 2.94 20.80
N ASP A 306 18.39 3.75 21.41
CA ASP A 306 18.07 5.11 21.86
C ASP A 306 18.12 6.07 20.65
N VAL A 307 16.99 6.26 19.97
CA VAL A 307 16.94 7.03 18.71
C VAL A 307 16.62 8.51 18.96
N THR A 308 17.62 9.37 18.76
CA THR A 308 17.45 10.82 18.62
C THR A 308 17.20 11.15 17.15
N MET A 309 15.99 11.59 16.77
CA MET A 309 15.67 12.00 15.40
C MET A 309 15.51 13.52 15.28
N CYS A 310 16.30 14.14 14.41
CA CYS A 310 16.16 15.53 13.98
C CYS A 310 15.51 15.58 12.60
N MET A 311 14.66 16.59 12.35
CA MET A 311 14.02 16.84 11.05
C MET A 311 13.85 18.34 10.82
N ASN A 312 14.21 18.83 9.63
CA ASN A 312 14.03 20.23 9.28
C ASN A 312 12.64 20.54 8.70
N ILE A 313 12.32 21.83 8.72
CA ILE A 313 11.28 22.46 7.90
C ILE A 313 12.00 23.47 6.99
N THR A 314 11.98 23.25 5.68
CA THR A 314 12.45 24.26 4.72
C THR A 314 11.34 25.31 4.57
N ASP A 315 11.45 26.38 5.36
CA ASP A 315 10.56 27.55 5.37
C ASP A 315 11.09 28.76 4.58
N ILE A 316 12.25 28.60 3.92
CA ILE A 316 12.81 29.49 2.92
C ILE A 316 13.09 28.65 1.66
N ASP A 317 12.42 28.92 0.55
CA ASP A 317 12.71 28.32 -0.76
C ASP A 317 12.15 29.22 -1.86
N ASP A 318 12.70 29.10 -3.07
CA ASP A 318 12.22 29.83 -4.26
C ASP A 318 10.73 29.52 -4.54
N LYS A 319 10.24 28.31 -4.21
CA LYS A 319 8.82 27.94 -4.31
C LYS A 319 7.95 28.65 -3.28
N ILE A 320 8.44 28.88 -2.06
CA ILE A 320 7.72 29.60 -1.00
C ILE A 320 7.60 31.08 -1.38
N ILE A 321 8.71 31.70 -1.79
CA ILE A 321 8.77 33.12 -2.19
C ILE A 321 7.81 33.40 -3.36
N LYS A 322 7.84 32.52 -4.37
CA LYS A 322 6.93 32.59 -5.52
C LYS A 322 5.47 32.47 -5.08
N ARG A 323 5.17 31.48 -4.24
CA ARG A 323 3.81 31.17 -3.79
C ARG A 323 3.22 32.17 -2.79
N SER A 324 4.06 32.90 -2.05
CA SER A 324 3.65 34.00 -1.18
C SER A 324 3.34 35.26 -1.99
N THR A 325 4.19 35.55 -2.99
CA THR A 325 3.97 36.63 -3.97
C THR A 325 2.68 36.42 -4.78
N GLU A 326 2.41 35.21 -5.26
CA GLU A 326 1.16 34.83 -5.95
C GLU A 326 -0.11 35.09 -5.12
N GLN A 327 -0.01 35.05 -3.78
CA GLN A 327 -1.14 35.17 -2.86
C GLN A 327 -1.20 36.54 -2.15
N GLY A 328 -0.20 37.41 -2.33
CA GLY A 328 -0.11 38.69 -1.61
C GLY A 328 0.08 38.54 -0.10
N VAL A 329 0.73 37.46 0.35
CA VAL A 329 0.99 37.17 1.78
C VAL A 329 2.49 37.17 2.08
N ASP A 330 2.83 37.39 3.35
CA ASP A 330 4.19 37.18 3.85
C ASP A 330 4.62 35.71 3.73
N PHE A 331 5.90 35.49 3.43
CA PHE A 331 6.46 34.16 3.16
C PHE A 331 6.57 33.29 4.43
N LEU A 332 6.91 33.87 5.59
CA LEU A 332 6.91 33.13 6.86
C LEU A 332 5.49 32.79 7.30
N THR A 333 4.53 33.68 7.07
CA THR A 333 3.11 33.46 7.33
C THR A 333 2.55 32.30 6.49
N LEU A 334 2.92 32.25 5.19
CA LEU A 334 2.61 31.11 4.32
C LEU A 334 3.29 29.82 4.82
N ALA A 335 4.58 29.89 5.16
CA ALA A 335 5.35 28.73 5.61
C ALA A 335 4.81 28.14 6.92
N ARG A 336 4.54 28.98 7.93
CA ARG A 336 3.98 28.56 9.23
C ARG A 336 2.57 27.99 9.10
N HIS A 337 1.78 28.43 8.11
CA HIS A 337 0.51 27.79 7.78
C HIS A 337 0.72 26.35 7.29
N TRP A 338 1.54 26.14 6.26
CA TRP A 338 1.76 24.80 5.70
C TRP A 338 2.58 23.87 6.59
N GLU A 339 3.48 24.40 7.43
CA GLU A 339 4.15 23.66 8.50
C GLU A 339 3.14 23.07 9.49
N LYS A 340 2.20 23.88 9.96
CA LYS A 340 1.11 23.41 10.84
C LYS A 340 0.26 22.35 10.15
N GLU A 341 -0.15 22.57 8.91
CA GLU A 341 -0.97 21.60 8.18
C GLU A 341 -0.21 20.31 7.85
N PHE A 342 1.11 20.36 7.64
CA PHE A 342 1.95 19.17 7.55
C PHE A 342 1.97 18.38 8.87
N PHE A 343 2.19 19.03 10.01
CA PHE A 343 2.16 18.34 11.31
C PHE A 343 0.76 17.80 11.68
N ASN A 344 -0.32 18.47 11.25
CA ASN A 344 -1.68 17.93 11.32
C ASN A 344 -1.81 16.63 10.51
N ASP A 345 -1.37 16.63 9.24
CA ASP A 345 -1.41 15.46 8.35
C ASP A 345 -0.55 14.30 8.90
N MET A 346 0.62 14.59 9.47
CA MET A 346 1.49 13.58 10.10
C MET A 346 0.84 12.98 11.34
N THR A 347 0.26 13.81 12.20
CA THR A 347 -0.48 13.37 13.40
C THR A 347 -1.66 12.47 13.01
N ALA A 348 -2.40 12.85 11.97
CA ALA A 348 -3.51 12.06 11.45
C ALA A 348 -3.08 10.69 10.89
N LEU A 349 -1.84 10.53 10.44
CA LEU A 349 -1.24 9.26 9.98
C LEU A 349 -0.56 8.44 11.09
N ASN A 350 -0.71 8.82 12.36
CA ASN A 350 0.00 8.25 13.51
C ASN A 350 1.55 8.29 13.33
N VAL A 351 2.07 9.29 12.61
CA VAL A 351 3.51 9.57 12.57
C VAL A 351 3.88 10.29 13.87
N ARG A 352 4.73 9.68 14.70
CA ARG A 352 5.21 10.32 15.94
C ARG A 352 6.08 11.53 15.58
N LEU A 353 5.99 12.60 16.37
CA LEU A 353 6.86 13.76 16.25
C LEU A 353 8.36 13.35 16.32
N PRO A 354 9.26 14.02 15.57
CA PRO A 354 10.70 13.92 15.76
C PRO A 354 11.14 14.39 17.16
N THR A 355 12.34 14.00 17.59
CA THR A 355 12.95 14.46 18.85
C THR A 355 13.32 15.94 18.79
N VAL A 356 13.73 16.42 17.62
CA VAL A 356 14.09 17.82 17.34
C VAL A 356 13.49 18.23 16.00
N VAL A 357 12.90 19.43 15.94
CA VAL A 357 12.45 20.07 14.71
C VAL A 357 13.23 21.37 14.52
N THR A 358 13.86 21.54 13.38
CA THR A 358 14.59 22.76 13.00
C THR A 358 13.89 23.51 11.87
N ARG A 359 14.24 24.78 11.67
CA ARG A 359 13.71 25.60 10.57
C ARG A 359 14.82 26.43 9.94
N VAL A 360 14.84 26.56 8.63
CA VAL A 360 15.92 27.26 7.92
C VAL A 360 16.02 28.73 8.36
N SER A 361 14.88 29.40 8.54
CA SER A 361 14.82 30.79 9.03
C SER A 361 15.37 30.99 10.45
N GLU A 362 15.54 29.93 11.23
CA GLU A 362 16.05 29.96 12.61
C GLU A 362 17.57 29.66 12.68
N TYR A 363 18.19 29.14 11.60
CA TYR A 363 19.58 28.62 11.56
C TYR A 363 20.48 29.33 10.52
N ILE A 364 20.12 30.57 10.12
CA ILE A 364 20.90 31.34 9.13
C ILE A 364 22.35 31.64 9.58
N PRO A 365 22.65 31.99 10.85
CA PRO A 365 24.03 32.17 11.31
C PRO A 365 24.88 30.90 11.15
N GLU A 366 24.32 29.75 11.49
CA GLU A 366 24.95 28.43 11.39
C GLU A 366 25.23 28.05 9.92
N VAL A 367 24.30 28.38 9.01
CA VAL A 367 24.52 28.27 7.55
C VAL A 367 25.71 29.12 7.12
N VAL A 368 25.73 30.42 7.46
CA VAL A 368 26.83 31.32 7.07
C VAL A 368 28.17 30.80 7.59
N ALA A 369 28.24 30.39 8.86
CA ALA A 369 29.44 29.82 9.46
C ALA A 369 29.87 28.45 8.87
N LEU A 370 28.93 27.67 8.30
CA LEU A 370 29.26 26.47 7.54
C LEU A 370 29.86 26.83 6.16
N ILE A 371 29.28 27.82 5.46
CA ILE A 371 29.80 28.30 4.17
C ILE A 371 31.20 28.91 4.35
N GLU A 372 31.43 29.70 5.40
CA GLU A 372 32.76 30.24 5.73
C GLU A 372 33.80 29.13 5.93
N ARG A 373 33.44 28.01 6.58
CA ARG A 373 34.31 26.82 6.68
C ARG A 373 34.62 26.20 5.31
N ILE A 374 33.61 26.00 4.47
CA ILE A 374 33.76 25.41 3.13
C ILE A 374 34.67 26.28 2.24
N VAL A 375 34.46 27.61 2.24
CA VAL A 375 35.29 28.58 1.50
C VAL A 375 36.71 28.62 2.06
N LYS A 376 36.89 28.67 3.39
CA LYS A 376 38.19 28.66 4.05
C LYS A 376 39.01 27.39 3.74
N ASN A 377 38.35 26.25 3.61
CA ASN A 377 38.99 24.98 3.25
C ASN A 377 39.24 24.84 1.74
N GLY A 378 38.87 25.84 0.92
CA GLY A 378 39.14 25.89 -0.52
C GLY A 378 38.11 25.19 -1.41
N TYR A 379 37.00 24.71 -0.84
CA TYR A 379 35.94 24.00 -1.57
C TYR A 379 34.76 24.88 -1.98
N GLY A 380 34.81 26.19 -1.71
CA GLY A 380 33.78 27.15 -2.11
C GLY A 380 34.39 28.46 -2.61
N TYR A 381 33.66 29.17 -3.47
CA TYR A 381 34.06 30.47 -4.02
C TYR A 381 32.89 31.43 -4.15
N GLU A 382 33.16 32.71 -3.93
CA GLU A 382 32.25 33.81 -4.24
C GLU A 382 32.26 34.11 -5.75
N SER A 383 31.11 34.51 -6.28
CA SER A 383 30.95 35.06 -7.62
C SER A 383 29.71 35.96 -7.68
N GLN A 384 29.92 37.23 -8.01
CA GLN A 384 28.90 38.29 -8.18
C GLN A 384 27.98 38.56 -6.95
N GLY A 385 28.33 38.10 -5.76
CA GLY A 385 27.53 38.16 -4.51
C GLY A 385 26.80 36.87 -4.15
N SER A 386 26.94 35.82 -4.97
CA SER A 386 26.55 34.44 -4.64
C SER A 386 27.79 33.63 -4.24
N VAL A 387 27.62 32.48 -3.59
CA VAL A 387 28.71 31.55 -3.25
C VAL A 387 28.37 30.16 -3.76
N TYR A 388 29.33 29.50 -4.40
CA TYR A 388 29.18 28.18 -5.03
C TYR A 388 30.17 27.17 -4.46
N PHE A 389 29.82 25.89 -4.54
CA PHE A 389 30.68 24.76 -4.18
C PHE A 389 31.53 24.32 -5.38
N ASP A 390 32.85 24.25 -5.23
CA ASP A 390 33.79 23.86 -6.29
C ASP A 390 33.89 22.33 -6.39
N THR A 391 32.98 21.75 -7.18
CA THR A 391 32.89 20.29 -7.34
C THR A 391 34.14 19.69 -7.96
N GLN A 392 34.89 20.48 -8.73
CA GLN A 392 36.13 20.05 -9.38
C GLN A 392 37.31 20.03 -8.41
N THR A 393 37.38 20.96 -7.47
CA THR A 393 38.43 21.01 -6.44
C THR A 393 38.18 19.97 -5.35
N PHE A 394 36.91 19.74 -4.97
CA PHE A 394 36.55 18.66 -4.05
C PHE A 394 36.96 17.28 -4.58
N ARG A 395 36.61 16.94 -5.84
CA ARG A 395 36.96 15.65 -6.49
C ARG A 395 38.46 15.41 -6.72
N LYS A 396 39.30 16.45 -6.64
CA LYS A 396 40.76 16.33 -6.81
C LYS A 396 41.49 15.95 -5.52
N ASN A 397 40.81 15.99 -4.37
CA ASN A 397 41.40 15.63 -3.09
C ASN A 397 41.10 14.16 -2.78
N GLU A 398 42.14 13.35 -2.59
CA GLU A 398 42.05 11.89 -2.35
C GLU A 398 41.19 11.50 -1.14
N LYS A 399 40.93 12.42 -0.21
CA LYS A 399 39.99 12.23 0.91
C LYS A 399 38.52 12.13 0.48
N HIS A 400 38.15 12.77 -0.63
CA HIS A 400 36.81 13.29 -0.86
C HIS A 400 36.21 12.76 -2.16
N VAL A 401 34.98 12.24 -2.10
CA VAL A 401 34.32 11.60 -3.25
C VAL A 401 32.91 12.15 -3.41
N TYR A 402 32.68 12.86 -4.52
CA TYR A 402 31.40 13.47 -4.90
C TYR A 402 30.51 12.50 -5.68
N GLY A 403 29.21 12.51 -5.41
CA GLY A 403 28.26 11.61 -6.08
C GLY A 403 28.46 10.16 -5.64
N ARG A 404 28.74 9.93 -4.35
CA ARG A 404 29.10 8.60 -3.82
C ARG A 404 27.92 7.63 -3.85
N MET A 405 26.70 8.15 -3.84
CA MET A 405 25.47 7.34 -3.88
C MET A 405 24.91 7.18 -5.29
N GLU A 406 25.11 8.16 -6.18
CA GLU A 406 24.62 8.11 -7.57
C GLU A 406 25.68 8.61 -8.60
N PRO A 407 26.85 7.94 -8.76
CA PRO A 407 27.96 8.45 -9.57
C PRO A 407 27.62 8.72 -11.04
N THR A 408 26.64 8.00 -11.57
CA THR A 408 26.12 8.12 -12.94
C THR A 408 25.33 9.42 -13.19
N SER A 409 24.71 9.97 -12.15
CA SER A 409 23.93 11.22 -12.26
C SER A 409 24.79 12.47 -12.10
N VAL A 410 26.06 12.33 -11.70
CA VAL A 410 27.04 13.44 -11.60
C VAL A 410 27.25 14.16 -12.93
N SER A 411 27.10 13.45 -14.06
CA SER A 411 27.16 13.97 -15.42
C SER A 411 25.79 14.27 -16.05
N ASP A 412 24.69 14.10 -15.30
CA ASP A 412 23.34 14.43 -15.78
C ASP A 412 23.04 15.90 -15.46
N GLU A 413 23.34 16.76 -16.44
CA GLU A 413 23.13 18.22 -16.33
C GLU A 413 21.68 18.57 -15.97
N ALA A 414 20.68 17.81 -16.45
CA ALA A 414 19.28 18.09 -16.16
C ALA A 414 18.92 17.81 -14.69
N ARG A 415 19.50 16.75 -14.10
CA ARG A 415 19.31 16.44 -12.67
C ARG A 415 20.07 17.37 -11.74
N VAL A 416 21.22 17.89 -12.16
CA VAL A 416 21.89 19.00 -11.46
C VAL A 416 20.99 20.24 -11.49
N LEU A 417 20.48 20.62 -12.67
CA LEU A 417 19.62 21.78 -12.89
C LEU A 417 18.34 21.74 -12.03
N GLU A 418 17.69 20.58 -11.90
CA GLU A 418 16.49 20.39 -11.07
C GLU A 418 16.75 20.71 -9.58
N GLY A 419 17.97 20.47 -9.09
CA GLY A 419 18.36 20.76 -7.70
C GLY A 419 18.55 22.25 -7.40
N GLU A 420 18.81 23.09 -8.41
CA GLU A 420 19.19 24.49 -8.19
C GLU A 420 18.03 25.48 -8.28
N GLY A 421 16.95 25.10 -8.96
CA GLY A 421 15.80 25.96 -9.23
C GLY A 421 16.04 26.94 -10.38
N GLU A 422 15.42 28.13 -10.32
CA GLU A 422 15.37 29.08 -11.45
C GLU A 422 16.75 29.65 -11.87
N LEU A 423 17.81 29.43 -11.08
CA LEU A 423 19.17 29.92 -11.37
C LEU A 423 19.98 29.06 -12.34
N GLY A 424 19.72 27.75 -12.41
CA GLY A 424 20.56 26.82 -13.20
C GLY A 424 20.56 27.14 -14.71
N LEU A 425 19.51 27.78 -15.22
CA LEU A 425 19.30 28.07 -16.64
C LEU A 425 20.14 29.24 -17.19
N THR A 426 20.81 30.05 -16.37
CA THR A 426 21.33 31.36 -16.80
C THR A 426 22.70 31.79 -16.24
N SER A 427 23.25 31.13 -15.22
CA SER A 427 24.44 31.64 -14.53
C SER A 427 25.76 31.40 -15.29
N SER A 428 26.29 32.43 -15.94
CA SER A 428 27.72 32.52 -16.33
C SER A 428 28.67 32.76 -15.14
N GLU A 429 28.12 32.74 -13.92
CA GLU A 429 28.75 33.04 -12.64
C GLU A 429 29.58 31.87 -12.10
N LYS A 430 29.32 30.64 -12.57
CA LYS A 430 29.98 29.40 -12.15
C LYS A 430 31.30 29.15 -12.90
N ARG A 431 32.24 28.50 -12.24
CA ARG A 431 33.46 27.91 -12.85
C ARG A 431 33.16 26.62 -13.62
N HIS A 432 32.21 25.82 -13.14
CA HIS A 432 31.83 24.54 -13.74
C HIS A 432 30.31 24.31 -13.66
N PRO A 433 29.65 23.71 -14.67
CA PRO A 433 28.18 23.53 -14.66
C PRO A 433 27.65 22.78 -13.43
N CYS A 434 28.38 21.77 -12.95
CA CYS A 434 28.03 20.98 -11.76
C CYS A 434 28.17 21.74 -10.42
N ASP A 435 28.73 22.94 -10.38
CA ASP A 435 28.94 23.69 -9.14
C ASP A 435 27.61 24.29 -8.63
N PHE A 436 27.20 23.90 -7.43
CA PHE A 436 25.90 24.28 -6.87
C PHE A 436 26.00 25.44 -5.87
N ALA A 437 24.92 26.22 -5.77
CA ALA A 437 24.88 27.38 -4.89
C ALA A 437 24.83 26.99 -3.40
N LEU A 438 25.74 27.58 -2.62
CA LEU A 438 25.74 27.58 -1.16
C LEU A 438 24.99 28.79 -0.61
N TRP A 439 25.27 29.97 -1.18
CA TRP A 439 24.58 31.23 -0.89
C TRP A 439 24.04 31.82 -2.20
N LYS A 440 22.74 32.08 -2.26
CA LYS A 440 22.07 32.74 -3.39
C LYS A 440 21.93 34.22 -3.06
N LYS A 441 22.54 35.10 -3.87
CA LYS A 441 22.27 36.55 -3.82
C LYS A 441 20.76 36.82 -3.93
N ALA A 442 20.24 37.75 -3.14
CA ALA A 442 18.83 38.11 -3.20
C ALA A 442 18.52 39.02 -4.38
N LYS A 443 17.40 38.76 -5.09
CA LYS A 443 16.81 39.73 -6.01
C LYS A 443 16.06 40.81 -5.23
N GLU A 444 15.75 41.93 -5.88
CA GLU A 444 14.93 42.99 -5.29
C GLU A 444 13.54 42.45 -4.88
N GLY A 445 13.13 42.69 -3.64
CA GLY A 445 11.88 42.18 -3.07
C GLY A 445 11.93 40.73 -2.53
N GLU A 446 13.00 39.96 -2.76
CA GLU A 446 13.16 38.65 -2.13
C GLU A 446 13.56 38.77 -0.64
N PRO A 447 13.13 37.85 0.24
CA PRO A 447 13.62 37.81 1.62
C PRO A 447 15.13 37.56 1.66
N SER A 448 15.83 38.30 2.51
CA SER A 448 17.29 38.33 2.53
C SER A 448 17.86 38.61 3.92
N TRP A 449 19.05 38.05 4.15
CA TRP A 449 19.85 38.18 5.36
C TRP A 449 21.23 38.75 4.99
N ASP A 450 21.85 39.47 5.93
CA ASP A 450 23.21 39.98 5.77
C ASP A 450 24.24 38.83 5.93
N SER A 451 25.30 38.87 5.11
CA SER A 451 26.38 37.87 5.12
C SER A 451 27.71 38.52 4.69
N PRO A 452 28.87 37.84 4.84
CA PRO A 452 30.16 38.32 4.32
C PRO A 452 30.17 38.63 2.82
N TRP A 453 29.25 38.04 2.05
CA TRP A 453 29.13 38.18 0.59
C TRP A 453 28.02 39.15 0.17
N GLY A 454 27.43 39.88 1.13
CA GLY A 454 26.28 40.77 0.93
C GLY A 454 24.94 40.07 1.17
N LYS A 455 23.84 40.72 0.75
CA LYS A 455 22.48 40.24 1.04
C LYS A 455 22.06 39.07 0.16
N GLY A 456 21.63 37.98 0.81
CA GLY A 456 21.21 36.76 0.15
C GLY A 456 20.41 35.83 1.04
N ARG A 457 20.31 34.57 0.60
CA ARG A 457 19.61 33.46 1.26
C ARG A 457 20.39 32.15 1.05
N PRO A 458 20.18 31.09 1.85
CA PRO A 458 20.75 29.77 1.59
C PRO A 458 20.42 29.21 0.19
N GLY A 459 21.30 28.36 -0.32
CA GLY A 459 20.94 27.35 -1.34
C GLY A 459 20.40 26.07 -0.67
N TRP A 460 19.40 25.44 -1.27
CA TRP A 460 18.61 24.33 -0.70
C TRP A 460 19.41 23.23 0.03
N HIS A 461 20.61 22.92 -0.44
CA HIS A 461 21.48 21.88 0.15
C HIS A 461 22.13 22.30 1.48
N ILE A 462 22.61 23.55 1.60
CA ILE A 462 23.41 23.97 2.78
C ILE A 462 22.58 24.04 4.07
N GLU A 463 21.27 24.22 3.90
CA GLU A 463 20.26 24.20 4.95
C GLU A 463 20.41 22.98 5.87
N CYS A 464 20.31 21.79 5.28
CA CYS A 464 20.29 20.52 6.00
C CYS A 464 21.65 20.22 6.63
N SER A 465 22.74 20.42 5.88
CA SER A 465 24.12 20.30 6.37
C SER A 465 24.36 21.14 7.62
N ALA A 466 23.92 22.41 7.63
CA ALA A 466 24.12 23.32 8.76
C ALA A 466 23.27 22.96 9.98
N MET A 467 21.98 22.67 9.77
CA MET A 467 21.07 22.25 10.86
C MET A 467 21.51 20.92 11.49
N ALA A 468 22.06 20.00 10.70
CA ALA A 468 22.58 18.73 11.19
C ALA A 468 23.93 18.88 11.93
N ASP A 469 24.92 19.58 11.37
CA ASP A 469 26.23 19.85 11.98
C ASP A 469 26.10 20.63 13.32
N SER A 470 25.05 21.45 13.45
CA SER A 470 24.72 22.18 14.69
C SER A 470 24.14 21.32 15.83
N ILE A 471 23.65 20.09 15.57
CA ILE A 471 22.80 19.33 16.51
C ILE A 471 23.27 17.90 16.72
N LEU A 472 23.83 17.28 15.68
CA LEU A 472 24.21 15.87 15.65
C LEU A 472 25.75 15.74 15.56
N PRO A 473 26.34 14.65 16.07
CA PRO A 473 27.79 14.46 16.02
C PRO A 473 28.30 14.26 14.58
N PHE A 474 29.57 14.59 14.33
CA PHE A 474 30.29 14.13 13.15
C PHE A 474 31.11 12.87 13.49
N PRO A 475 30.81 11.68 12.93
CA PRO A 475 29.71 11.38 12.01
C PRO A 475 28.39 11.05 12.73
N LEU A 476 27.28 11.19 12.01
CA LEU A 476 25.94 10.78 12.46
C LEU A 476 25.58 9.38 11.93
N ASP A 477 24.62 8.73 12.56
CA ASP A 477 24.29 7.33 12.26
C ASP A 477 23.46 7.20 10.98
N ILE A 478 22.29 7.83 10.94
CA ILE A 478 21.32 7.66 9.86
C ILE A 478 20.97 9.01 9.24
N HIS A 479 21.06 9.09 7.92
CA HIS A 479 20.45 10.16 7.13
C HIS A 479 19.33 9.57 6.27
N SER A 480 18.17 10.22 6.22
CA SER A 480 17.00 9.65 5.52
C SER A 480 16.19 10.65 4.70
N GLY A 481 15.65 10.20 3.57
CA GLY A 481 14.71 10.98 2.76
C GLY A 481 14.05 10.17 1.65
N GLY A 482 13.30 10.84 0.78
CA GLY A 482 12.80 10.23 -0.46
C GLY A 482 13.94 9.86 -1.40
N ILE A 483 13.78 8.82 -2.24
CA ILE A 483 14.80 8.43 -3.23
C ILE A 483 15.12 9.54 -4.25
N ASP A 484 14.25 10.55 -4.41
CA ASP A 484 14.51 11.81 -5.12
C ASP A 484 15.69 12.58 -4.52
N LEU A 485 15.78 12.58 -3.18
CA LEU A 485 16.76 13.39 -2.45
C LEU A 485 18.16 12.77 -2.51
N ARG A 486 18.34 11.51 -2.94
CA ARG A 486 19.68 10.91 -3.08
C ARG A 486 20.62 11.78 -3.92
N PHE A 487 20.14 12.21 -5.08
CA PHE A 487 20.90 13.06 -5.99
C PHE A 487 19.99 14.08 -6.69
N PRO A 488 20.29 15.39 -6.62
CA PRO A 488 21.56 15.94 -6.10
C PRO A 488 21.60 16.20 -4.58
N HIS A 489 20.47 16.20 -3.86
CA HIS A 489 20.37 16.80 -2.51
C HIS A 489 21.34 16.21 -1.46
N HIS A 490 21.21 14.93 -1.11
CA HIS A 490 22.03 14.28 -0.09
C HIS A 490 23.51 14.09 -0.50
N ASP A 491 23.81 13.87 -1.79
CA ASP A 491 25.20 13.83 -2.28
C ASP A 491 25.87 15.23 -2.19
N ASN A 492 25.11 16.32 -2.33
CA ASN A 492 25.58 17.69 -2.09
C ASN A 492 25.76 17.98 -0.58
N GLU A 493 24.85 17.54 0.28
CA GLU A 493 24.99 17.69 1.74
C GLU A 493 26.20 16.91 2.28
N LEU A 494 26.43 15.71 1.76
CA LEU A 494 27.63 14.90 2.04
C LEU A 494 28.90 15.67 1.65
N ALA A 495 28.94 16.22 0.44
CA ALA A 495 30.08 17.00 -0.04
C ALA A 495 30.32 18.28 0.79
N GLN A 496 29.26 19.00 1.15
CA GLN A 496 29.34 20.20 2.01
C GLN A 496 29.88 19.88 3.40
N SER A 497 29.35 18.85 4.05
CA SER A 497 29.67 18.50 5.43
C SER A 497 31.07 17.89 5.56
N GLU A 498 31.49 17.06 4.59
CA GLU A 498 32.86 16.54 4.48
C GLU A 498 33.87 17.66 4.15
N ALA A 499 33.52 18.60 3.26
CA ALA A 499 34.35 19.76 2.92
C ALA A 499 34.54 20.73 4.10
N ALA A 500 33.48 21.01 4.87
CA ALA A 500 33.54 21.92 6.01
C ALA A 500 34.41 21.38 7.17
N ASN A 501 34.46 20.05 7.32
CA ASN A 501 35.21 19.35 8.36
C ASN A 501 36.56 18.79 7.87
N ASP A 502 36.84 18.87 6.55
CA ASP A 502 37.96 18.24 5.83
C ASP A 502 38.23 16.77 6.22
N ARG A 503 37.14 16.03 6.39
CA ARG A 503 37.07 14.62 6.82
C ARG A 503 36.03 13.86 6.01
N PRO A 504 36.31 12.63 5.55
CA PRO A 504 35.31 11.79 4.91
C PRO A 504 34.29 11.21 5.89
N GLN A 505 33.22 10.66 5.31
CA GLN A 505 32.13 9.93 5.93
C GLN A 505 31.44 10.71 7.06
N TRP A 506 30.70 11.76 6.69
CA TRP A 506 29.83 12.52 7.60
C TRP A 506 28.65 11.70 8.18
N VAL A 507 28.16 10.73 7.41
CA VAL A 507 27.02 9.86 7.74
C VAL A 507 27.48 8.40 7.67
N ASN A 508 26.98 7.51 8.52
CA ASN A 508 27.22 6.07 8.36
C ASN A 508 26.27 5.42 7.34
N TYR A 509 24.95 5.64 7.48
CA TYR A 509 23.89 4.96 6.74
C TYR A 509 22.91 5.93 6.07
N PHE A 510 22.84 5.92 4.74
CA PHE A 510 21.85 6.67 3.95
C PHE A 510 20.67 5.78 3.56
N LEU A 511 19.49 6.07 4.12
CA LEU A 511 18.25 5.31 3.90
C LEU A 511 17.27 6.09 3.00
N HIS A 512 16.88 5.52 1.86
CA HIS A 512 16.03 6.18 0.87
C HIS A 512 14.72 5.43 0.65
N SER A 513 13.57 6.07 0.90
CA SER A 513 12.26 5.45 0.65
C SER A 513 11.88 5.52 -0.84
N GLY A 514 11.43 4.40 -1.41
CA GLY A 514 11.09 4.32 -2.84
C GLY A 514 9.86 5.15 -3.23
N HIS A 515 9.86 5.73 -4.43
CA HIS A 515 8.80 6.61 -4.93
C HIS A 515 7.41 5.95 -4.93
N LEU A 516 6.41 6.78 -4.63
CA LEU A 516 5.02 6.50 -4.94
C LEU A 516 4.74 6.77 -6.44
N HIS A 517 4.12 5.79 -7.09
CA HIS A 517 3.61 5.89 -8.45
C HIS A 517 2.08 5.84 -8.46
N ILE A 518 1.47 6.53 -9.42
CA ILE A 518 0.03 6.52 -9.70
C ILE A 518 -0.18 6.31 -11.20
N HIS A 519 -1.00 5.30 -11.55
CA HIS A 519 -1.20 4.82 -12.92
C HIS A 519 0.12 4.59 -13.71
N GLY A 520 1.19 4.16 -13.02
CA GLY A 520 2.51 3.91 -13.61
C GLY A 520 3.43 5.13 -13.77
N ALA A 521 2.95 6.34 -13.50
CA ALA A 521 3.78 7.55 -13.48
C ALA A 521 4.19 7.91 -12.03
N LYS A 522 5.36 8.54 -11.85
CA LYS A 522 5.74 9.11 -10.54
C LYS A 522 4.66 10.09 -10.07
N MET A 523 4.26 10.04 -8.80
CA MET A 523 3.39 11.06 -8.23
C MET A 523 4.20 12.33 -7.93
N SER A 524 3.83 13.48 -8.52
CA SER A 524 4.46 14.77 -8.21
C SER A 524 3.54 15.96 -8.44
N LYS A 525 3.88 17.10 -7.80
CA LYS A 525 3.20 18.38 -8.04
C LYS A 525 3.46 18.93 -9.45
N SER A 526 4.66 18.69 -10.02
CA SER A 526 5.00 19.06 -11.40
C SER A 526 4.16 18.34 -12.46
N LEU A 527 3.84 17.06 -12.24
CA LEU A 527 2.98 16.26 -13.11
C LEU A 527 1.47 16.46 -12.84
N LYS A 528 1.10 17.27 -11.83
CA LYS A 528 -0.29 17.57 -11.42
C LYS A 528 -1.16 16.33 -11.17
N ASN A 529 -0.53 15.19 -10.84
CA ASN A 529 -1.16 13.90 -10.62
C ASN A 529 -1.18 13.47 -9.13
N PHE A 530 -0.95 14.43 -8.22
CA PHE A 530 -0.86 14.17 -6.79
C PHE A 530 -2.23 14.17 -6.11
N ILE A 531 -2.36 13.32 -5.10
CA ILE A 531 -3.53 13.23 -4.22
C ILE A 531 -3.09 13.68 -2.83
N THR A 532 -3.84 14.60 -2.21
CA THR A 532 -3.48 15.13 -0.90
C THR A 532 -3.68 14.10 0.21
N ILE A 533 -2.97 14.24 1.34
CA ILE A 533 -3.14 13.32 2.48
C ILE A 533 -4.58 13.41 3.00
N LYS A 534 -5.15 14.62 3.09
CA LYS A 534 -6.54 14.88 3.51
C LYS A 534 -7.58 14.26 2.57
N GLU A 535 -7.33 14.28 1.26
CA GLU A 535 -8.18 13.64 0.25
C GLU A 535 -8.11 12.11 0.30
N CYS A 536 -6.94 11.54 0.62
CA CYS A 536 -6.86 10.10 0.88
C CYS A 536 -7.58 9.73 2.18
N LEU A 537 -7.41 10.53 3.24
CA LEU A 537 -8.07 10.34 4.54
C LEU A 537 -9.60 10.53 4.53
N SER A 538 -10.16 11.20 3.52
CA SER A 538 -11.63 11.26 3.33
C SER A 538 -12.20 10.00 2.68
N ARG A 539 -11.35 9.16 2.08
CA ARG A 539 -11.70 7.88 1.43
C ARG A 539 -11.31 6.65 2.26
N PHE A 540 -10.18 6.72 2.98
CA PHE A 540 -9.55 5.58 3.66
C PHE A 540 -9.08 5.97 5.07
N THR A 541 -9.03 5.01 5.99
CA THR A 541 -8.51 5.28 7.33
C THR A 541 -6.99 5.45 7.29
N ALA A 542 -6.43 6.23 8.22
CA ALA A 542 -5.00 6.32 8.43
C ALA A 542 -4.33 4.95 8.60
N ARG A 543 -5.02 4.03 9.30
CA ARG A 543 -4.64 2.63 9.48
C ARG A 543 -4.49 1.88 8.15
N GLN A 544 -5.41 2.07 7.21
CA GLN A 544 -5.39 1.44 5.88
C GLN A 544 -4.27 2.02 5.00
N ILE A 545 -4.07 3.34 5.02
CA ILE A 545 -2.93 4.01 4.35
C ILE A 545 -1.60 3.46 4.89
N ARG A 546 -1.53 3.22 6.19
CA ARG A 546 -0.35 2.67 6.88
C ARG A 546 -0.12 1.19 6.55
N LEU A 547 -1.17 0.38 6.50
CA LEU A 547 -1.12 -1.01 6.03
C LEU A 547 -0.66 -1.11 4.57
N LEU A 548 -1.15 -0.25 3.68
CA LEU A 548 -0.64 -0.15 2.29
C LEU A 548 0.89 0.08 2.27
N CYS A 549 1.40 0.98 3.13
CA CYS A 549 2.84 1.22 3.24
C CYS A 549 3.61 0.01 3.79
N LEU A 550 3.04 -0.72 4.76
CA LEU A 550 3.64 -1.92 5.36
C LEU A 550 3.66 -3.13 4.40
N MET A 551 2.69 -3.22 3.49
CA MET A 551 2.59 -4.27 2.47
C MET A 551 3.59 -4.09 1.31
N ASN A 552 4.27 -2.94 1.22
CA ASN A 552 5.20 -2.62 0.15
C ASN A 552 6.60 -2.30 0.71
N ARG A 553 7.60 -3.13 0.38
CA ARG A 553 9.03 -2.95 0.75
C ARG A 553 9.44 -1.48 0.74
N TRP A 554 9.98 -0.97 1.85
CA TRP A 554 10.14 0.47 2.07
C TRP A 554 11.11 1.17 1.10
N ASP A 555 12.16 0.46 0.69
CA ASP A 555 13.18 0.91 -0.26
C ASP A 555 12.74 0.81 -1.73
N SER A 556 11.56 0.26 -1.97
CA SER A 556 11.06 -0.10 -3.30
C SER A 556 9.90 0.80 -3.74
N PHE A 557 9.66 0.87 -5.06
CA PHE A 557 8.53 1.63 -5.61
C PHE A 557 7.18 1.05 -5.18
N MET A 558 6.23 1.93 -4.86
CA MET A 558 4.87 1.56 -4.46
C MET A 558 3.85 2.10 -5.46
N ASN A 559 2.94 1.25 -5.94
CA ASN A 559 1.84 1.66 -6.82
C ASN A 559 0.57 1.95 -6.01
N TYR A 560 0.15 3.21 -6.00
CA TYR A 560 -1.13 3.64 -5.44
C TYR A 560 -2.13 3.92 -6.56
N SER A 561 -3.30 3.29 -6.44
CA SER A 561 -4.48 3.59 -7.23
C SER A 561 -5.65 3.64 -6.25
N PRO A 562 -6.32 4.79 -6.05
CA PRO A 562 -7.39 4.92 -5.05
C PRO A 562 -8.54 3.92 -5.28
N ASP A 563 -8.76 3.54 -6.53
CA ASP A 563 -9.81 2.63 -6.99
C ASP A 563 -9.21 1.31 -7.53
N GLY A 564 -7.97 0.99 -7.15
CA GLY A 564 -7.24 -0.20 -7.59
C GLY A 564 -6.97 -1.22 -6.49
N GLU A 565 -6.51 -2.39 -6.92
CA GLU A 565 -6.38 -3.60 -6.09
C GLU A 565 -5.50 -3.39 -4.85
N THR A 566 -4.38 -2.66 -4.96
CA THR A 566 -3.43 -2.48 -3.85
C THR A 566 -4.04 -1.77 -2.63
N MET A 567 -4.95 -0.80 -2.85
CA MET A 567 -5.66 -0.13 -1.76
C MET A 567 -6.77 -1.03 -1.18
N GLN A 568 -7.48 -1.77 -2.04
CA GLN A 568 -8.51 -2.71 -1.59
C GLN A 568 -7.92 -3.86 -0.75
N GLN A 569 -6.76 -4.40 -1.15
CA GLN A 569 -6.02 -5.40 -0.36
C GLN A 569 -5.70 -4.85 1.05
N ALA A 570 -5.23 -3.61 1.17
CA ALA A 570 -4.94 -3.00 2.48
C ALA A 570 -6.20 -2.80 3.34
N VAL A 571 -7.35 -2.49 2.74
CA VAL A 571 -8.66 -2.45 3.42
C VAL A 571 -9.09 -3.83 3.91
N ASP A 572 -8.84 -4.89 3.14
CA ASP A 572 -9.20 -6.25 3.54
C ASP A 572 -8.24 -6.85 4.58
N VAL A 573 -6.98 -6.43 4.62
CA VAL A 573 -6.04 -6.75 5.72
C VAL A 573 -6.50 -6.09 7.04
N ASP A 574 -6.87 -4.80 7.01
CA ASP A 574 -7.44 -4.08 8.18
C ASP A 574 -8.69 -4.81 8.71
N ARG A 575 -9.64 -5.12 7.81
CA ARG A 575 -10.87 -5.86 8.10
C ARG A 575 -10.60 -7.25 8.71
N ALA A 576 -9.58 -7.96 8.24
CA ALA A 576 -9.25 -9.30 8.74
C ALA A 576 -8.73 -9.26 10.18
N PHE A 577 -7.90 -8.28 10.54
CA PHE A 577 -7.47 -8.08 11.92
C PHE A 577 -8.63 -7.65 12.82
N ASP A 578 -9.51 -6.75 12.36
CA ASP A 578 -10.71 -6.32 13.10
C ASP A 578 -11.60 -7.52 13.47
N TYR A 579 -11.90 -8.37 12.49
CA TYR A 579 -12.67 -9.60 12.72
C TYR A 579 -11.95 -10.61 13.63
N PHE A 580 -10.62 -10.75 13.55
CA PHE A 580 -9.85 -11.59 14.46
C PHE A 580 -9.95 -11.10 15.91
N PHE A 581 -9.70 -9.81 16.17
CA PHE A 581 -9.78 -9.27 17.53
C PHE A 581 -11.22 -9.31 18.08
N ALA A 582 -12.23 -9.11 17.24
CA ALA A 582 -13.63 -9.31 17.61
C ALA A 582 -13.94 -10.78 17.99
N LEU A 583 -13.49 -11.75 17.19
CA LEU A 583 -13.67 -13.18 17.46
C LEU A 583 -12.95 -13.60 18.76
N VAL A 584 -11.72 -13.14 18.97
CA VAL A 584 -10.96 -13.34 20.20
C VAL A 584 -11.74 -12.79 21.41
N LYS A 585 -12.25 -11.55 21.34
CA LYS A 585 -13.02 -10.95 22.44
C LYS A 585 -14.30 -11.73 22.75
N ALA A 586 -15.05 -12.16 21.74
CA ALA A 586 -16.24 -12.99 21.93
C ALA A 586 -15.88 -14.34 22.59
N LYS A 587 -14.94 -15.08 22.01
CA LYS A 587 -14.52 -16.40 22.51
C LYS A 587 -13.88 -16.35 23.90
N LEU A 588 -13.23 -15.24 24.29
CA LEU A 588 -12.67 -15.04 25.63
C LEU A 588 -13.69 -14.59 26.68
N ARG A 589 -14.82 -13.97 26.28
CA ARG A 589 -15.95 -13.68 27.16
C ARG A 589 -16.76 -14.94 27.45
N ASP A 590 -16.91 -15.78 26.43
CA ASP A 590 -17.69 -17.01 26.47
C ASP A 590 -16.85 -18.22 26.96
N ALA A 591 -15.60 -17.98 27.38
CA ALA A 591 -14.71 -18.98 27.96
C ALA A 591 -14.89 -19.09 29.47
N THR A 592 -14.91 -20.32 29.97
CA THR A 592 -14.97 -20.66 31.40
C THR A 592 -13.80 -20.03 32.18
N PRO A 593 -13.96 -19.62 33.46
CA PRO A 593 -12.85 -19.15 34.28
C PRO A 593 -11.75 -20.22 34.45
N VAL A 594 -10.48 -19.80 34.41
CA VAL A 594 -9.30 -20.70 34.38
C VAL A 594 -9.21 -21.63 35.60
N SER A 595 -9.83 -21.26 36.72
CA SER A 595 -9.95 -22.05 37.95
C SER A 595 -10.87 -23.27 37.83
N ASP A 596 -11.82 -23.26 36.90
CA ASP A 596 -13.02 -24.11 36.99
C ASP A 596 -12.97 -25.33 36.06
N TYR A 597 -11.94 -25.46 35.22
CA TYR A 597 -11.78 -26.54 34.22
C TYR A 597 -10.31 -26.89 33.93
N ALA A 598 -10.11 -28.03 33.27
CA ALA A 598 -8.78 -28.57 32.98
C ALA A 598 -8.01 -27.75 31.94
N GLN A 599 -6.88 -27.15 32.37
CA GLN A 599 -5.96 -26.37 31.53
C GLN A 599 -4.96 -27.23 30.72
N LYS A 600 -5.12 -28.56 30.70
CA LYS A 600 -4.24 -29.46 29.93
C LYS A 600 -4.37 -29.17 28.42
N TRP A 601 -3.23 -29.04 27.75
CA TRP A 601 -3.16 -28.81 26.30
C TRP A 601 -3.44 -30.07 25.48
N THR A 602 -4.23 -29.92 24.41
CA THR A 602 -4.43 -30.89 23.32
C THR A 602 -3.36 -30.74 22.24
N SER A 603 -3.35 -31.64 21.24
CA SER A 603 -2.56 -31.52 20.00
C SER A 603 -2.64 -30.12 19.37
N ASP A 604 -3.82 -29.52 19.42
CA ASP A 604 -4.17 -28.31 18.68
C ASP A 604 -3.77 -27.06 19.48
N ASP A 605 -3.77 -27.15 20.81
CA ASP A 605 -3.16 -26.16 21.69
C ASP A 605 -1.63 -26.12 21.48
N PHE A 606 -0.97 -27.29 21.39
CA PHE A 606 0.46 -27.36 21.03
C PHE A 606 0.72 -26.82 19.62
N ALA A 607 -0.10 -27.17 18.61
CA ALA A 607 0.08 -26.71 17.23
C ALA A 607 -0.09 -25.18 17.09
N LEU A 608 -1.06 -24.57 17.78
CA LEU A 608 -1.20 -23.11 17.84
C LEU A 608 -0.01 -22.46 18.55
N ASN A 609 0.49 -23.05 19.64
CA ASN A 609 1.67 -22.56 20.34
C ASN A 609 2.96 -22.64 19.49
N GLU A 610 3.18 -23.72 18.74
CA GLU A 610 4.32 -23.81 17.81
C GLU A 610 4.17 -22.83 16.64
N THR A 611 2.94 -22.58 16.18
CA THR A 611 2.69 -21.51 15.19
C THR A 611 3.05 -20.13 15.75
N LEU A 612 2.69 -19.84 17.02
CA LEU A 612 3.08 -18.60 17.70
C LEU A 612 4.61 -18.46 17.84
N ARG A 613 5.31 -19.56 18.15
CA ARG A 613 6.78 -19.60 18.24
C ARG A 613 7.43 -19.36 16.88
N ALA A 614 6.98 -20.06 15.85
CA ALA A 614 7.48 -19.92 14.48
C ALA A 614 7.23 -18.50 13.92
N THR A 615 6.05 -17.92 14.15
CA THR A 615 5.75 -16.55 13.73
C THR A 615 6.64 -15.53 14.46
N LYS A 616 6.92 -15.69 15.76
CA LYS A 616 7.86 -14.82 16.49
C LYS A 616 9.26 -14.84 15.87
N GLU A 617 9.75 -16.02 15.49
CA GLU A 617 11.05 -16.18 14.81
C GLU A 617 11.04 -15.58 13.39
N GLN A 618 9.97 -15.80 12.62
CA GLN A 618 9.81 -15.27 11.26
C GLN A 618 9.74 -13.75 11.23
N VAL A 619 8.94 -13.14 12.11
CA VAL A 619 8.83 -11.67 12.24
C VAL A 619 10.17 -11.06 12.66
N HIS A 620 10.91 -11.70 13.57
CA HIS A 620 12.24 -11.24 13.96
C HIS A 620 13.23 -11.27 12.79
N LYS A 621 13.30 -12.38 12.05
CA LYS A 621 14.14 -12.50 10.84
C LYS A 621 13.78 -11.48 9.76
N ALA A 622 12.49 -11.26 9.53
CA ALA A 622 11.99 -10.29 8.56
C ALA A 622 12.34 -8.84 8.96
N ILE A 623 12.27 -8.50 10.25
CA ILE A 623 12.71 -7.20 10.76
C ILE A 623 14.22 -7.01 10.61
N LEU A 624 15.03 -8.03 10.92
CA LEU A 624 16.48 -7.96 10.80
C LEU A 624 16.96 -7.90 9.34
N ASP A 625 16.23 -8.48 8.38
CA ASP A 625 16.56 -8.26 6.95
C ASP A 625 15.93 -6.98 6.41
N ASN A 626 16.57 -5.84 6.67
CA ASN A 626 16.22 -4.56 6.06
C ASN A 626 14.78 -4.10 6.35
N PHE A 627 14.31 -4.28 7.59
CA PHE A 627 12.99 -3.84 8.06
C PHE A 627 11.85 -4.37 7.17
N SER A 628 11.88 -5.66 6.79
CA SER A 628 10.94 -6.25 5.83
C SER A 628 9.55 -6.48 6.44
N THR A 629 8.79 -5.39 6.48
CA THR A 629 7.41 -5.34 6.98
C THR A 629 6.40 -6.16 6.18
N PRO A 630 6.51 -6.40 4.85
CA PRO A 630 5.57 -7.26 4.14
C PRO A 630 5.63 -8.71 4.65
N GLU A 631 6.83 -9.27 4.78
CA GLU A 631 7.08 -10.64 5.24
C GLU A 631 6.66 -10.81 6.71
N ALA A 632 6.94 -9.81 7.56
CA ALA A 632 6.45 -9.79 8.93
C ALA A 632 4.91 -9.76 9.01
N LEU A 633 4.25 -8.96 8.16
CA LEU A 633 2.78 -8.86 8.11
C LEU A 633 2.13 -10.18 7.66
N VAL A 634 2.71 -10.84 6.64
CA VAL A 634 2.27 -12.17 6.18
C VAL A 634 2.39 -13.21 7.31
N ALA A 635 3.49 -13.21 8.06
CA ALA A 635 3.67 -14.11 9.21
C ALA A 635 2.62 -13.88 10.32
N LEU A 636 2.22 -12.63 10.57
CA LEU A 636 1.14 -12.28 11.49
C LEU A 636 -0.24 -12.73 10.97
N GLN A 637 -0.51 -12.57 9.66
CA GLN A 637 -1.75 -13.05 9.03
C GLN A 637 -1.86 -14.58 9.05
N HIS A 638 -0.75 -15.31 8.94
CA HIS A 638 -0.71 -16.76 9.10
C HIS A 638 -1.10 -17.18 10.52
N LEU A 639 -0.49 -16.56 11.55
CA LEU A 639 -0.83 -16.80 12.96
C LEU A 639 -2.29 -16.47 13.28
N MET A 640 -2.79 -15.34 12.77
CA MET A 640 -4.20 -14.94 12.85
C MET A 640 -5.13 -16.01 12.25
N SER A 641 -4.77 -16.58 11.10
CA SER A 641 -5.56 -17.60 10.40
C SER A 641 -5.58 -18.94 11.14
N ALA A 642 -4.44 -19.35 11.72
CA ALA A 642 -4.35 -20.52 12.59
C ALA A 642 -5.20 -20.33 13.86
N ALA A 643 -5.13 -19.15 14.49
CA ALA A 643 -5.93 -18.82 15.67
C ALA A 643 -7.45 -18.76 15.37
N ASN A 644 -7.85 -18.18 14.23
CA ASN A 644 -9.25 -18.22 13.76
C ASN A 644 -9.74 -19.66 13.57
N THR A 645 -8.91 -20.54 12.98
CA THR A 645 -9.25 -21.95 12.77
C THR A 645 -9.46 -22.68 14.11
N TYR A 646 -8.51 -22.53 15.02
CA TYR A 646 -8.57 -23.04 16.40
C TYR A 646 -9.82 -22.56 17.16
N LEU A 647 -10.12 -21.26 17.09
CA LEU A 647 -11.28 -20.67 17.77
C LEU A 647 -12.61 -21.10 17.18
N ASN A 648 -12.69 -21.34 15.87
CA ASN A 648 -13.91 -21.83 15.23
C ASN A 648 -14.21 -23.31 15.55
N GLN A 649 -13.19 -24.10 15.89
CA GLN A 649 -13.32 -25.51 16.26
C GLN A 649 -13.62 -25.73 17.76
N LYS A 650 -13.50 -24.69 18.61
CA LYS A 650 -13.56 -24.80 20.08
C LYS A 650 -14.59 -23.86 20.72
N THR A 651 -15.19 -24.28 21.83
CA THR A 651 -16.18 -23.52 22.62
C THR A 651 -16.00 -23.75 24.11
N GLY A 652 -16.32 -22.76 24.95
CA GLY A 652 -16.28 -22.88 26.41
C GLY A 652 -14.92 -23.38 26.93
N GLU A 653 -14.92 -24.52 27.62
CA GLU A 653 -13.75 -25.14 28.26
C GLU A 653 -12.68 -25.70 27.29
N ASP A 654 -13.00 -25.88 26.01
CA ASP A 654 -11.99 -26.30 25.01
C ASP A 654 -11.01 -25.16 24.66
N VAL A 655 -11.46 -23.91 24.80
CA VAL A 655 -10.69 -22.70 24.46
C VAL A 655 -9.70 -22.41 25.58
N LYS A 656 -8.40 -22.65 25.34
CA LYS A 656 -7.37 -22.36 26.35
C LYS A 656 -7.05 -20.86 26.36
N ALA A 657 -7.90 -20.13 27.08
CA ALA A 657 -7.93 -18.67 27.14
C ALA A 657 -6.54 -17.99 27.37
N PRO A 658 -5.61 -18.52 28.18
CA PRO A 658 -4.26 -17.95 28.29
C PRO A 658 -3.48 -17.97 26.96
N LEU A 659 -3.50 -19.09 26.22
CA LEU A 659 -2.80 -19.22 24.94
C LEU A 659 -3.38 -18.26 23.89
N VAL A 660 -4.71 -18.17 23.81
CA VAL A 660 -5.41 -17.25 22.90
C VAL A 660 -5.06 -15.79 23.21
N LYS A 661 -4.98 -15.41 24.50
CA LYS A 661 -4.54 -14.08 24.93
C LYS A 661 -3.10 -13.79 24.52
N GLU A 662 -2.16 -14.73 24.67
CA GLU A 662 -0.76 -14.52 24.26
C GLU A 662 -0.58 -14.42 22.74
N VAL A 663 -1.40 -15.12 21.94
CA VAL A 663 -1.45 -14.94 20.48
C VAL A 663 -1.96 -13.54 20.12
N ALA A 664 -3.09 -13.12 20.70
CA ALA A 664 -3.71 -11.83 20.40
C ALA A 664 -2.83 -10.64 20.84
N LYS A 665 -2.26 -10.70 22.05
CA LYS A 665 -1.26 -9.73 22.54
C LYS A 665 -0.08 -9.58 21.59
N TYR A 666 0.49 -10.70 21.12
CA TYR A 666 1.66 -10.64 20.24
C TYR A 666 1.34 -9.97 18.89
N ILE A 667 0.19 -10.30 18.28
CA ILE A 667 -0.26 -9.64 17.06
C ILE A 667 -0.50 -8.14 17.33
N PHE A 668 -1.19 -7.78 18.42
CA PHE A 668 -1.47 -6.39 18.79
C PHE A 668 -0.17 -5.59 19.00
N HIS A 669 0.80 -6.15 19.73
CA HIS A 669 2.11 -5.55 19.99
C HIS A 669 2.90 -5.26 18.71
N MET A 670 2.95 -6.21 17.75
CA MET A 670 3.61 -5.95 16.47
C MET A 670 2.88 -4.88 15.64
N LEU A 671 1.54 -4.88 15.66
CA LEU A 671 0.74 -3.84 15.00
C LEU A 671 0.91 -2.45 15.66
N LYS A 672 1.17 -2.40 16.97
CA LYS A 672 1.55 -1.18 17.72
C LYS A 672 2.94 -0.68 17.34
N ILE A 673 3.93 -1.56 17.23
CA ILE A 673 5.28 -1.22 16.71
C ILE A 673 5.17 -0.67 15.28
N PHE A 674 4.33 -1.26 14.43
CA PHE A 674 4.08 -0.74 13.09
C PHE A 674 3.17 0.52 13.07
N GLY A 675 2.62 0.96 14.21
CA GLY A 675 1.75 2.14 14.34
C GLY A 675 0.35 1.99 13.72
N VAL A 676 -0.09 0.76 13.48
CA VAL A 676 -1.43 0.41 12.96
C VAL A 676 -2.51 0.57 14.05
N VAL A 677 -2.13 0.42 15.32
CA VAL A 677 -2.97 0.67 16.50
C VAL A 677 -2.33 1.69 17.45
N GLU A 678 -3.14 2.23 18.34
CA GLU A 678 -2.78 3.17 19.41
C GLU A 678 -2.70 2.44 20.77
N ASP A 679 -2.29 3.14 21.83
CA ASP A 679 -2.02 2.58 23.15
C ASP A 679 -3.28 2.25 23.96
N ASP A 680 -3.88 1.08 23.70
CA ASP A 680 -4.84 0.39 24.58
C ASP A 680 -4.55 -1.13 24.57
N GLU A 681 -3.46 -1.51 25.25
CA GLU A 681 -3.01 -2.91 25.36
C GLU A 681 -3.91 -3.77 26.26
N ASP A 682 -4.38 -3.23 27.39
CA ASP A 682 -5.21 -3.95 28.37
C ASP A 682 -6.53 -4.43 27.77
N ASN A 683 -7.15 -3.60 26.93
CA ASN A 683 -8.42 -3.90 26.28
C ASN A 683 -8.24 -4.58 24.91
N MET A 684 -7.01 -4.72 24.40
CA MET A 684 -6.70 -5.19 23.02
C MET A 684 -7.62 -4.52 21.98
N ALA A 685 -7.73 -3.19 22.04
CA ALA A 685 -8.73 -2.44 21.28
C ALA A 685 -8.28 -2.19 19.84
N TYR A 686 -8.54 -3.15 18.94
CA TYR A 686 -8.49 -2.90 17.49
C TYR A 686 -9.61 -1.98 16.98
N VAL A 687 -10.48 -1.53 17.89
CA VAL A 687 -11.50 -0.49 17.67
C VAL A 687 -10.90 0.69 16.89
N LYS A 688 -11.71 1.32 16.05
CA LYS A 688 -11.29 2.47 15.24
C LYS A 688 -10.93 3.64 16.16
N SER A 689 -10.00 4.50 15.73
CA SER A 689 -9.67 5.71 16.50
C SER A 689 -10.90 6.61 16.64
N LYS A 690 -10.87 7.53 17.62
CA LYS A 690 -12.04 8.28 18.15
C LYS A 690 -12.63 9.34 17.20
N GLY A 691 -12.58 9.11 15.88
CA GLY A 691 -13.18 9.96 14.84
C GLY A 691 -14.57 9.52 14.35
N SER A 692 -15.01 8.28 14.65
CA SER A 692 -16.39 7.84 14.41
C SER A 692 -17.21 7.93 15.69
N SER A 693 -18.44 8.47 15.63
CA SER A 693 -19.29 8.56 16.82
C SER A 693 -19.89 7.19 17.17
N ALA A 694 -20.07 6.91 18.46
CA ALA A 694 -20.56 5.61 18.95
C ALA A 694 -21.95 5.24 18.39
N ALA A 695 -22.80 6.24 18.09
CA ALA A 695 -24.09 6.04 17.44
C ALA A 695 -23.99 5.45 16.03
N ALA A 696 -22.83 5.49 15.38
CA ALA A 696 -22.59 4.76 14.13
C ALA A 696 -22.44 3.25 14.37
N GLU A 697 -21.80 2.82 15.46
CA GLU A 697 -21.46 1.43 15.71
C GLU A 697 -22.69 0.61 16.14
N GLU A 698 -23.57 1.19 16.96
CA GLU A 698 -24.88 0.59 17.29
C GLU A 698 -25.71 0.34 16.02
N VAL A 699 -25.71 1.30 15.09
CA VAL A 699 -26.44 1.18 13.81
C VAL A 699 -25.82 0.14 12.89
N ASP A 700 -24.49 0.00 12.82
CA ASP A 700 -23.85 -1.07 12.03
C ASP A 700 -24.15 -2.46 12.61
N GLY A 701 -24.16 -2.60 13.94
CA GLY A 701 -24.61 -3.84 14.60
C GLY A 701 -26.06 -4.19 14.28
N LEU A 702 -26.97 -3.22 14.36
CA LEU A 702 -28.39 -3.39 14.02
C LEU A 702 -28.59 -3.75 12.54
N VAL A 703 -27.85 -3.13 11.62
CA VAL A 703 -27.89 -3.46 10.18
C VAL A 703 -27.38 -4.87 9.92
N GLN A 704 -26.32 -5.31 10.60
CA GLN A 704 -25.80 -6.66 10.48
C GLN A 704 -26.82 -7.71 11.00
N CYS A 705 -27.47 -7.46 12.13
CA CYS A 705 -28.55 -8.31 12.64
C CYS A 705 -29.76 -8.36 11.68
N LEU A 706 -30.18 -7.21 11.13
CA LEU A 706 -31.29 -7.11 10.19
C LEU A 706 -31.01 -7.84 8.87
N GLY A 707 -29.79 -7.69 8.33
CA GLY A 707 -29.35 -8.40 7.13
C GLY A 707 -29.31 -9.92 7.32
N ALA A 708 -28.79 -10.38 8.47
CA ALA A 708 -28.76 -11.81 8.80
C ALA A 708 -30.18 -12.40 8.98
N PHE A 709 -31.07 -11.69 9.68
CA PHE A 709 -32.47 -12.10 9.81
C PHE A 709 -33.18 -12.15 8.44
N ARG A 710 -33.00 -11.12 7.60
CA ARG A 710 -33.52 -11.09 6.23
C ARG A 710 -33.05 -12.31 5.43
N GLU A 711 -31.77 -12.67 5.51
CA GLU A 711 -31.22 -13.77 4.71
C GLU A 711 -31.73 -15.15 5.16
N ILE A 712 -31.96 -15.35 6.47
CA ILE A 712 -32.66 -16.52 7.00
C ILE A 712 -34.07 -16.60 6.40
N VAL A 713 -34.86 -15.52 6.48
CA VAL A 713 -36.23 -15.46 5.93
C VAL A 713 -36.23 -15.68 4.42
N ARG A 714 -35.33 -15.02 3.67
CA ARG A 714 -35.20 -15.14 2.21
C ARG A 714 -34.83 -16.56 1.78
N THR A 715 -33.92 -17.22 2.50
CA THR A 715 -33.50 -18.59 2.24
C THR A 715 -34.62 -19.59 2.53
N SER A 716 -35.25 -19.50 3.70
CA SER A 716 -36.40 -20.33 4.06
C SER A 716 -37.57 -20.16 3.10
N ALA A 717 -37.91 -18.93 2.73
CA ALA A 717 -38.98 -18.64 1.77
C ALA A 717 -38.63 -19.13 0.35
N SER A 718 -37.38 -18.96 -0.10
CA SER A 718 -36.91 -19.48 -1.39
C SER A 718 -36.92 -21.01 -1.45
N HIS A 719 -36.64 -21.69 -0.34
CA HIS A 719 -36.71 -23.15 -0.24
C HIS A 719 -38.17 -23.63 -0.23
N GLY A 720 -39.01 -23.06 0.64
CA GLY A 720 -40.45 -23.37 0.71
C GLY A 720 -41.16 -23.14 -0.62
N MET A 721 -40.85 -22.05 -1.31
CA MET A 721 -41.33 -21.76 -2.67
C MET A 721 -40.99 -22.87 -3.68
N ARG A 722 -39.79 -23.47 -3.59
CA ARG A 722 -39.40 -24.58 -4.49
C ARG A 722 -40.19 -25.85 -4.20
N VAL A 723 -40.42 -26.17 -2.93
CA VAL A 723 -41.21 -27.33 -2.49
C VAL A 723 -42.67 -27.17 -2.93
N VAL A 724 -43.30 -26.03 -2.59
CA VAL A 724 -44.69 -25.73 -2.97
C VAL A 724 -44.88 -25.77 -4.49
N ASN A 725 -43.95 -25.24 -5.28
CA ASN A 725 -44.02 -25.32 -6.75
C ASN A 725 -43.73 -26.72 -7.33
N GLN A 726 -43.13 -27.64 -6.57
CA GLN A 726 -43.03 -29.05 -6.94
C GLN A 726 -44.33 -29.80 -6.60
N ASP A 727 -44.93 -29.54 -5.44
CA ASP A 727 -46.15 -30.20 -5.01
C ASP A 727 -47.40 -29.71 -5.76
N LEU A 728 -47.50 -28.41 -6.09
CA LEU A 728 -48.50 -27.90 -7.03
C LEU A 728 -48.41 -28.59 -8.40
N LYS A 729 -47.19 -28.86 -8.89
CA LYS A 729 -46.97 -29.60 -10.15
C LYS A 729 -47.29 -31.09 -10.04
N ARG A 730 -47.20 -31.69 -8.84
CA ARG A 730 -47.62 -33.08 -8.60
C ARG A 730 -49.14 -33.18 -8.56
N VAL A 731 -49.82 -32.29 -7.83
CA VAL A 731 -51.29 -32.22 -7.77
C VAL A 731 -51.87 -31.99 -9.18
N ALA A 732 -51.29 -31.06 -9.95
CA ALA A 732 -51.67 -30.81 -11.35
C ALA A 732 -51.28 -31.93 -12.35
N ALA A 733 -50.69 -33.04 -11.87
CA ALA A 733 -50.27 -34.19 -12.69
C ALA A 733 -50.84 -35.54 -12.20
N SER A 734 -51.69 -35.54 -11.16
CA SER A 734 -52.42 -36.74 -10.73
C SER A 734 -53.44 -37.19 -11.79
N PRO A 735 -53.52 -38.48 -12.15
CA PRO A 735 -54.60 -39.01 -12.97
C PRO A 735 -55.93 -39.01 -12.20
N VAL A 736 -57.04 -38.69 -12.89
CA VAL A 736 -58.39 -38.83 -12.34
C VAL A 736 -58.71 -40.31 -12.17
N GLY A 737 -58.56 -40.86 -10.95
CA GLY A 737 -58.79 -42.29 -10.71
C GLY A 737 -58.30 -42.89 -9.39
N SER A 738 -58.38 -42.19 -8.26
CA SER A 738 -58.10 -42.76 -6.93
C SER A 738 -59.11 -42.30 -5.88
N GLU A 739 -59.48 -43.19 -4.96
CA GLU A 739 -60.54 -43.00 -3.95
C GLU A 739 -60.11 -42.07 -2.81
N VAL A 740 -60.10 -40.76 -3.08
CA VAL A 740 -59.96 -39.69 -2.08
C VAL A 740 -61.24 -38.85 -2.09
N SER A 741 -61.68 -38.31 -0.95
CA SER A 741 -62.90 -37.48 -0.93
C SER A 741 -62.66 -36.15 -1.69
N PRO A 742 -63.60 -35.66 -2.51
CA PRO A 742 -63.41 -34.40 -3.26
C PRO A 742 -63.05 -33.21 -2.36
N SER A 743 -63.60 -33.19 -1.15
CA SER A 743 -63.33 -32.21 -0.08
C SER A 743 -61.87 -32.15 0.39
N GLU A 744 -61.10 -33.24 0.26
CA GLU A 744 -59.71 -33.29 0.72
C GLU A 744 -58.70 -32.85 -0.35
N GLU A 745 -59.00 -33.02 -1.64
CA GLU A 745 -58.14 -32.54 -2.72
C GLU A 745 -58.28 -31.03 -2.94
N GLU A 746 -59.50 -30.49 -2.94
CA GLU A 746 -59.73 -29.04 -3.05
C GLU A 746 -59.06 -28.26 -1.90
N GLY A 747 -59.29 -28.67 -0.65
CA GLY A 747 -58.69 -28.03 0.52
C GLY A 747 -57.15 -28.09 0.55
N LYS A 748 -56.55 -29.11 -0.07
CA LYS A 748 -55.10 -29.25 -0.21
C LYS A 748 -54.53 -28.37 -1.31
N GLY A 749 -55.29 -28.13 -2.38
CA GLY A 749 -54.98 -27.15 -3.43
C GLY A 749 -54.95 -25.72 -2.87
N ASP A 750 -56.01 -25.31 -2.17
CA ASP A 750 -56.11 -23.98 -1.55
C ASP A 750 -55.02 -23.74 -0.49
N LEU A 751 -54.68 -24.75 0.32
CA LEU A 751 -53.59 -24.66 1.28
C LEU A 751 -52.23 -24.39 0.59
N LEU A 752 -51.93 -25.08 -0.52
CA LEU A 752 -50.71 -24.86 -1.30
C LEU A 752 -50.71 -23.49 -2.01
N ALA A 753 -51.85 -23.02 -2.50
CA ALA A 753 -51.99 -21.69 -3.09
C ALA A 753 -51.76 -20.58 -2.06
N SER A 754 -52.38 -20.68 -0.89
CA SER A 754 -52.19 -19.76 0.25
C SER A 754 -50.73 -19.73 0.73
N LEU A 755 -50.08 -20.90 0.80
CA LEU A 755 -48.67 -21.00 1.16
C LEU A 755 -47.75 -20.40 0.09
N SER A 756 -48.06 -20.56 -1.20
CA SER A 756 -47.37 -19.89 -2.32
C SER A 756 -47.48 -18.36 -2.24
N GLU A 757 -48.67 -17.83 -1.93
CA GLU A 757 -48.91 -16.39 -1.77
C GLU A 757 -48.10 -15.83 -0.59
N THR A 758 -48.14 -16.54 0.55
CA THR A 758 -47.38 -16.19 1.76
C THR A 758 -45.86 -16.16 1.48
N MET A 759 -45.34 -17.17 0.77
CA MET A 759 -43.92 -17.25 0.41
C MET A 759 -43.52 -16.15 -0.59
N ARG A 760 -44.40 -15.75 -1.52
CA ARG A 760 -44.19 -14.58 -2.40
C ARG A 760 -44.16 -13.27 -1.61
N SER A 761 -45.07 -13.09 -0.66
CA SER A 761 -45.13 -11.91 0.21
C SER A 761 -43.85 -11.75 1.05
N LEU A 762 -43.34 -12.83 1.64
CA LEU A 762 -42.10 -12.82 2.43
C LEU A 762 -40.87 -12.44 1.57
N LEU A 763 -40.77 -12.93 0.33
CA LEU A 763 -39.70 -12.56 -0.58
C LEU A 763 -39.80 -11.08 -0.99
N GLN A 764 -40.99 -10.60 -1.35
CA GLN A 764 -41.21 -9.18 -1.67
C GLN A 764 -40.87 -8.26 -0.48
N ALA A 765 -41.17 -8.67 0.75
CA ALA A 765 -40.77 -7.93 1.95
C ALA A 765 -39.23 -7.89 2.13
N CYS A 766 -38.53 -8.98 1.83
CA CYS A 766 -37.06 -9.00 1.86
C CYS A 766 -36.44 -8.08 0.80
N ASP A 767 -37.01 -8.01 -0.40
CA ASP A 767 -36.56 -7.10 -1.46
C ASP A 767 -36.92 -5.63 -1.14
N ASP A 768 -38.11 -5.34 -0.59
CA ASP A 768 -38.50 -4.00 -0.15
C ASP A 768 -37.60 -3.43 0.97
N VAL A 769 -37.11 -4.29 1.86
CA VAL A 769 -36.10 -3.91 2.86
C VAL A 769 -34.76 -3.57 2.19
N ARG A 770 -34.29 -4.38 1.24
CA ARG A 770 -33.00 -4.15 0.53
C ARG A 770 -33.03 -2.92 -0.37
N ASP A 771 -34.09 -2.75 -1.16
CA ASP A 771 -34.12 -1.85 -2.32
C ASP A 771 -34.85 -0.53 -2.06
N LYS A 772 -35.67 -0.45 -1.00
CA LYS A 772 -36.41 0.76 -0.61
C LYS A 772 -36.00 1.25 0.77
N LYS A 773 -36.14 0.43 1.81
CA LYS A 773 -36.05 0.91 3.21
C LYS A 773 -34.63 1.12 3.73
N LEU A 774 -33.68 0.26 3.41
CA LEU A 774 -32.27 0.54 3.73
C LEU A 774 -31.71 1.72 2.89
N PRO A 775 -31.99 1.85 1.59
CA PRO A 775 -31.56 3.01 0.80
C PRO A 775 -32.16 4.34 1.25
N GLU A 776 -33.42 4.38 1.69
CA GLU A 776 -34.03 5.57 2.34
C GLU A 776 -33.21 6.06 3.56
N LEU A 777 -32.49 5.15 4.23
CA LEU A 777 -31.62 5.40 5.38
C LEU A 777 -30.13 5.55 5.03
N GLY A 778 -29.77 5.58 3.74
CA GLY A 778 -28.38 5.70 3.27
C GLY A 778 -27.57 4.40 3.35
N ILE A 779 -28.23 3.24 3.44
CA ILE A 779 -27.60 1.92 3.54
C ILE A 779 -27.93 1.11 2.28
N LEU A 780 -26.90 0.73 1.53
CA LEU A 780 -27.03 -0.23 0.42
C LEU A 780 -26.64 -1.62 0.91
N LEU A 781 -27.50 -2.62 0.74
CA LEU A 781 -27.22 -4.02 1.07
C LEU A 781 -27.10 -4.84 -0.22
N GLN A 782 -26.01 -5.59 -0.35
CA GLN A 782 -25.66 -6.41 -1.51
C GLN A 782 -25.59 -7.88 -1.11
N ASP A 783 -26.49 -8.67 -1.70
CA ASP A 783 -26.51 -10.13 -1.55
C ASP A 783 -25.36 -10.76 -2.36
N ARG A 784 -24.64 -11.73 -1.79
CA ARG A 784 -23.55 -12.46 -2.44
C ARG A 784 -24.01 -13.85 -2.91
N PRO A 785 -23.34 -14.46 -3.93
CA PRO A 785 -23.71 -15.79 -4.43
C PRO A 785 -23.57 -16.94 -3.42
N ASP A 786 -22.82 -16.73 -2.35
CA ASP A 786 -22.57 -17.70 -1.27
C ASP A 786 -23.64 -17.71 -0.17
N GLY A 787 -24.67 -16.85 -0.25
CA GLY A 787 -25.68 -16.69 0.80
C GLY A 787 -25.23 -15.78 1.95
N THR A 788 -24.11 -15.07 1.81
CA THR A 788 -23.75 -13.95 2.69
C THR A 788 -24.22 -12.62 2.09
N PHE A 789 -24.11 -11.53 2.85
CA PHE A 789 -24.36 -10.18 2.36
C PHE A 789 -23.24 -9.24 2.83
N VAL A 790 -23.09 -8.13 2.13
CA VAL A 790 -22.30 -6.97 2.60
C VAL A 790 -23.16 -5.72 2.51
N PHE A 791 -22.90 -4.73 3.36
CA PHE A 791 -23.56 -3.43 3.27
C PHE A 791 -22.54 -2.29 3.11
N LYS A 792 -22.96 -1.21 2.47
CA LYS A 792 -22.21 0.03 2.32
C LYS A 792 -23.08 1.21 2.75
N ARG A 793 -22.55 2.07 3.62
CA ARG A 793 -23.12 3.40 3.87
C ARG A 793 -22.79 4.33 2.70
N VAL A 794 -23.78 5.12 2.26
CA VAL A 794 -23.65 6.14 1.23
C VAL A 794 -24.34 7.43 1.69
N SER A 795 -23.73 8.57 1.38
CA SER A 795 -24.35 9.88 1.56
C SER A 795 -25.60 10.03 0.67
N LYS A 796 -26.49 10.98 0.99
CA LYS A 796 -27.68 11.24 0.16
C LYS A 796 -27.27 11.74 -1.23
N GLU A 797 -26.16 12.46 -1.29
CA GLU A 797 -25.54 13.04 -2.46
C GLU A 797 -24.91 11.97 -3.36
N GLU A 798 -24.32 10.90 -2.79
CA GLU A 798 -23.91 9.71 -3.54
C GLU A 798 -25.10 8.88 -4.01
N LEU A 799 -26.11 8.65 -3.14
CA LEU A 799 -27.30 7.87 -3.48
C LEU A 799 -28.09 8.52 -4.63
N GLN A 800 -28.21 9.86 -4.62
CA GLN A 800 -28.86 10.62 -5.67
C GLN A 800 -28.08 10.52 -7.00
N ARG A 801 -26.76 10.75 -6.99
CA ARG A 801 -25.90 10.55 -8.17
C ARG A 801 -25.91 9.12 -8.70
N ALA A 802 -26.04 8.12 -7.82
CA ALA A 802 -26.14 6.71 -8.21
C ALA A 802 -27.49 6.37 -8.89
N LYS A 803 -28.60 7.02 -8.48
CA LYS A 803 -29.88 6.94 -9.20
C LYS A 803 -29.78 7.59 -10.58
N GLU A 804 -29.26 8.81 -10.64
CA GLU A 804 -29.06 9.57 -11.89
C GLU A 804 -28.17 8.79 -12.88
N LEU A 805 -27.06 8.21 -12.42
CA LEU A 805 -26.21 7.33 -13.23
C LEU A 805 -26.94 6.07 -13.71
N LYS A 806 -27.75 5.42 -12.86
CA LYS A 806 -28.51 4.23 -13.23
C LYS A 806 -29.59 4.55 -14.27
N GLU A 807 -30.32 5.65 -14.09
CA GLU A 807 -31.29 6.16 -15.05
C GLU A 807 -30.62 6.56 -16.38
N GLU A 808 -29.42 7.13 -16.33
CA GLU A 808 -28.65 7.46 -17.53
C GLU A 808 -28.11 6.21 -18.24
N GLU A 809 -27.64 5.19 -17.51
CA GLU A 809 -27.27 3.89 -18.06
C GLU A 809 -28.46 3.18 -18.69
N GLU A 810 -29.62 3.17 -18.04
CA GLU A 810 -30.83 2.53 -18.55
C GLU A 810 -31.35 3.27 -19.79
N ARG A 811 -31.28 4.61 -19.81
CA ARG A 811 -31.52 5.43 -21.00
C ARG A 811 -30.54 5.10 -22.13
N LYS A 812 -29.23 4.99 -21.86
CA LYS A 812 -28.20 4.60 -22.83
C LYS A 812 -28.46 3.20 -23.40
N ARG A 813 -28.77 2.21 -22.55
CA ARG A 813 -29.12 0.83 -22.96
C ARG A 813 -30.41 0.78 -23.78
N ARG A 814 -31.39 1.66 -23.50
CA ARG A 814 -32.63 1.73 -24.28
C ARG A 814 -32.38 2.32 -25.68
N VAL A 815 -31.68 3.45 -25.78
CA VAL A 815 -31.26 4.04 -27.07
C VAL A 815 -30.42 3.05 -27.87
N GLN A 816 -29.46 2.37 -27.24
CA GLN A 816 -28.61 1.37 -27.91
C GLN A 816 -29.40 0.15 -28.41
N ARG A 817 -30.48 -0.26 -27.71
CA ARG A 817 -31.43 -1.27 -28.21
C ARG A 817 -32.28 -0.75 -29.37
N GLU A 818 -32.79 0.47 -29.29
CA GLU A 818 -33.56 1.13 -30.34
C GLU A 818 -32.72 1.28 -31.63
N GLU A 819 -31.44 1.67 -31.51
CA GLU A 819 -30.45 1.71 -32.60
C GLU A 819 -30.14 0.33 -33.17
N GLN A 820 -29.90 -0.68 -32.33
CA GLN A 820 -29.66 -2.07 -32.78
C GLN A 820 -30.88 -2.65 -33.52
N GLN A 821 -32.10 -2.39 -33.04
CA GLN A 821 -33.33 -2.80 -33.71
C GLN A 821 -33.51 -2.08 -35.05
N ARG A 822 -33.22 -0.77 -35.11
CA ARG A 822 -33.27 0.02 -36.35
C ARG A 822 -32.26 -0.49 -37.38
N ALA A 823 -31.01 -0.71 -36.98
CA ALA A 823 -29.97 -1.23 -37.85
C ALA A 823 -30.26 -2.66 -38.33
N ALA A 824 -30.84 -3.51 -37.47
CA ALA A 824 -31.29 -4.85 -37.86
C ALA A 824 -32.44 -4.80 -38.87
N ALA A 825 -33.44 -3.94 -38.66
CA ALA A 825 -34.55 -3.73 -39.58
C ALA A 825 -34.10 -3.16 -40.93
N GLU A 826 -33.15 -2.22 -40.94
CA GLU A 826 -32.57 -1.66 -42.16
C GLU A 826 -31.75 -2.69 -42.94
N LEU A 827 -30.93 -3.50 -42.24
CA LEU A 827 -30.21 -4.62 -42.85
C LEU A 827 -31.16 -5.69 -43.42
N GLN A 828 -32.29 -5.96 -42.74
CA GLN A 828 -33.31 -6.88 -43.22
C GLN A 828 -34.05 -6.31 -44.43
N ALA A 829 -34.40 -5.03 -44.43
CA ALA A 829 -35.00 -4.34 -45.58
C ALA A 829 -34.05 -4.27 -46.79
N LYS A 830 -32.74 -4.11 -46.56
CA LYS A 830 -31.74 -4.20 -47.64
C LYS A 830 -31.70 -5.60 -48.26
N LYS A 831 -31.63 -6.64 -47.43
CA LYS A 831 -31.69 -8.04 -47.88
C LYS A 831 -33.01 -8.41 -48.55
N GLU A 832 -34.10 -7.74 -48.20
CA GLU A 832 -35.39 -7.90 -48.89
C GLU A 832 -35.35 -7.30 -50.30
N ARG A 833 -34.88 -6.07 -50.44
CA ARG A 833 -34.68 -5.41 -51.75
C ARG A 833 -33.68 -6.15 -52.63
N GLU A 834 -32.58 -6.65 -52.07
CA GLU A 834 -31.60 -7.47 -52.79
C GLU A 834 -32.28 -8.73 -53.39
N ARG A 835 -33.14 -9.41 -52.62
CA ARG A 835 -33.87 -10.61 -53.08
C ARG A 835 -34.97 -10.34 -54.11
N GLN A 836 -35.46 -9.11 -54.20
CA GLN A 836 -36.43 -8.69 -55.23
C GLN A 836 -35.81 -8.51 -56.62
N VAL A 837 -34.48 -8.35 -56.73
CA VAL A 837 -33.79 -8.15 -58.03
C VAL A 837 -33.66 -9.49 -58.79
N PRO A 838 -34.18 -9.59 -60.03
CA PRO A 838 -34.01 -10.77 -60.87
C PRO A 838 -32.54 -11.07 -61.19
N ALA A 839 -32.22 -12.34 -61.43
CA ALA A 839 -30.84 -12.78 -61.65
C ALA A 839 -30.11 -12.06 -62.80
N ALA A 840 -30.81 -11.74 -63.90
CA ALA A 840 -30.26 -11.02 -65.05
C ALA A 840 -29.87 -9.57 -64.74
N ASP A 841 -30.49 -8.93 -63.75
CA ASP A 841 -30.21 -7.55 -63.35
C ASP A 841 -29.34 -7.45 -62.09
N TYR A 842 -28.90 -8.59 -61.53
CA TYR A 842 -28.08 -8.67 -60.32
C TYR A 842 -26.87 -7.72 -60.35
N PHE A 843 -26.04 -7.79 -61.40
CA PHE A 843 -24.88 -6.89 -61.53
C PHE A 843 -25.23 -5.49 -62.06
N ARG A 844 -26.39 -5.33 -62.72
CA ARG A 844 -26.86 -4.05 -63.26
C ARG A 844 -27.46 -3.14 -62.20
N VAL A 845 -28.04 -3.70 -61.14
CA VAL A 845 -28.77 -2.98 -60.09
C VAL A 845 -28.03 -3.02 -58.75
N LEU A 846 -27.47 -4.16 -58.33
CA LEU A 846 -26.82 -4.30 -57.01
C LEU A 846 -25.31 -4.01 -57.01
N HIS A 847 -24.71 -3.85 -58.20
CA HIS A 847 -23.27 -3.55 -58.40
C HIS A 847 -23.06 -2.53 -59.53
N ALA A 848 -24.02 -1.62 -59.72
CA ALA A 848 -24.09 -0.65 -60.81
C ALA A 848 -22.90 0.34 -60.85
N GLU A 849 -22.19 0.48 -59.75
CA GLU A 849 -20.99 1.28 -59.57
C GLU A 849 -19.71 0.63 -60.11
N LEU A 850 -19.69 -0.70 -60.34
CA LEU A 850 -18.48 -1.45 -60.71
C LEU A 850 -18.38 -1.79 -62.22
N TYR A 851 -19.50 -1.92 -62.91
CA TYR A 851 -19.58 -2.46 -64.28
C TYR A 851 -20.21 -1.46 -65.26
N ALA A 852 -19.87 -1.59 -66.56
CA ALA A 852 -20.36 -0.68 -67.61
C ALA A 852 -21.17 -1.37 -68.70
N THR A 853 -20.61 -2.39 -69.38
CA THR A 853 -21.34 -3.18 -70.38
C THR A 853 -21.57 -4.61 -69.93
N PHE A 854 -22.65 -5.21 -70.43
CA PHE A 854 -23.16 -6.52 -70.03
C PHE A 854 -23.56 -7.31 -71.28
N ASP A 855 -23.59 -8.63 -71.20
CA ASP A 855 -24.15 -9.49 -72.23
C ASP A 855 -25.68 -9.68 -72.08
N ASP A 856 -26.27 -10.45 -73.01
CA ASP A 856 -27.70 -10.77 -73.09
C ASP A 856 -28.21 -11.54 -71.85
N GLN A 857 -27.31 -12.19 -71.10
CA GLN A 857 -27.63 -12.88 -69.85
C GLN A 857 -27.44 -11.99 -68.61
N GLY A 858 -26.96 -10.75 -68.78
CA GLY A 858 -26.74 -9.79 -67.70
C GLY A 858 -25.37 -9.87 -67.04
N VAL A 859 -24.43 -10.66 -67.57
CA VAL A 859 -23.08 -10.79 -66.98
C VAL A 859 -22.19 -9.63 -67.44
N PRO A 860 -21.40 -8.99 -66.57
CA PRO A 860 -20.45 -7.95 -66.95
C PRO A 860 -19.44 -8.39 -68.02
N LEU A 861 -19.29 -7.55 -69.05
CA LEU A 861 -18.28 -7.65 -70.09
C LEU A 861 -17.12 -6.68 -69.84
N THR A 862 -17.41 -5.48 -69.32
CA THR A 862 -16.39 -4.49 -68.93
C THR A 862 -16.59 -3.94 -67.52
N LEU A 863 -15.48 -3.63 -66.87
CA LEU A 863 -15.45 -2.78 -65.69
C LEU A 863 -15.82 -1.34 -66.07
N LYS A 864 -16.25 -0.54 -65.09
CA LYS A 864 -16.56 0.89 -65.28
C LYS A 864 -15.34 1.75 -65.65
N THR A 865 -14.14 1.19 -65.54
CA THR A 865 -12.86 1.72 -66.03
C THR A 865 -12.60 1.47 -67.53
N GLY A 866 -13.45 0.69 -68.21
CA GLY A 866 -13.31 0.31 -69.61
C GLY A 866 -12.54 -1.00 -69.85
N GLU A 867 -11.94 -1.59 -68.82
CA GLU A 867 -11.19 -2.85 -68.94
C GLU A 867 -12.10 -4.08 -69.16
N PRO A 868 -11.73 -5.02 -70.04
CA PRO A 868 -12.52 -6.24 -70.29
C PRO A 868 -12.39 -7.25 -69.15
N VAL A 869 -13.51 -7.83 -68.73
CA VAL A 869 -13.57 -8.84 -67.66
C VAL A 869 -12.96 -10.16 -68.14
N SER A 870 -11.98 -10.69 -67.39
CA SER A 870 -11.30 -11.94 -67.77
C SER A 870 -12.23 -13.16 -67.69
N LYS A 871 -11.95 -14.20 -68.50
CA LYS A 871 -12.72 -15.45 -68.53
C LYS A 871 -12.90 -16.07 -67.13
N THR A 872 -11.87 -16.02 -66.29
CA THR A 872 -11.88 -16.55 -64.91
C THR A 872 -12.72 -15.70 -63.95
N GLN A 873 -12.78 -14.37 -64.15
CA GLN A 873 -13.70 -13.51 -63.41
C GLN A 873 -15.15 -13.74 -63.86
N ARG A 874 -15.41 -13.81 -65.18
CA ARG A 874 -16.77 -14.07 -65.72
C ARG A 874 -17.34 -15.41 -65.25
N GLN A 875 -16.53 -16.46 -65.10
CA GLN A 875 -16.95 -17.72 -64.47
C GLN A 875 -17.30 -17.60 -62.98
N LYS A 876 -16.65 -16.71 -62.22
CA LYS A 876 -17.04 -16.42 -60.82
C LYS A 876 -18.34 -15.61 -60.76
N MET A 877 -18.51 -14.65 -61.65
CA MET A 877 -19.72 -13.83 -61.77
C MET A 877 -20.96 -14.68 -62.11
N LEU A 878 -20.84 -15.60 -63.08
CA LEU A 878 -21.89 -16.57 -63.41
C LEU A 878 -22.32 -17.38 -62.18
N LYS A 879 -21.37 -17.88 -61.36
CA LYS A 879 -21.69 -18.60 -60.10
C LYS A 879 -22.30 -17.70 -59.02
N GLN A 880 -22.05 -16.39 -59.05
CA GLN A 880 -22.70 -15.44 -58.14
C GLN A 880 -24.15 -15.17 -58.58
N MET A 881 -24.40 -14.99 -59.88
CA MET A 881 -25.76 -14.90 -60.44
C MET A 881 -26.57 -16.18 -60.22
N GLU A 882 -26.00 -17.36 -60.49
CA GLU A 882 -26.66 -18.66 -60.24
C GLU A 882 -27.01 -18.83 -58.76
N LYS A 883 -26.13 -18.40 -57.85
CA LYS A 883 -26.42 -18.41 -56.40
C LYS A 883 -27.53 -17.42 -56.04
N HIS A 884 -27.54 -16.22 -56.63
CA HIS A 884 -28.57 -15.21 -56.39
C HIS A 884 -29.93 -15.64 -56.96
N GLN A 885 -29.94 -16.23 -58.15
CA GLN A 885 -31.12 -16.78 -58.82
C GLN A 885 -31.89 -17.72 -57.89
N ARG A 886 -31.20 -18.69 -57.27
CA ARG A 886 -31.83 -19.63 -56.31
C ARG A 886 -32.46 -18.93 -55.10
N VAL A 887 -31.94 -17.77 -54.68
CA VAL A 887 -32.50 -16.98 -53.57
C VAL A 887 -33.67 -16.11 -54.05
N HIS A 888 -33.64 -15.61 -55.28
CA HIS A 888 -34.75 -14.91 -55.92
C HIS A 888 -35.93 -15.87 -56.22
N GLU A 889 -35.66 -17.08 -56.68
CA GLU A 889 -36.64 -18.16 -56.88
C GLU A 889 -37.29 -18.58 -55.54
N GLN A 890 -36.50 -18.73 -54.48
CA GLN A 890 -37.01 -18.94 -53.12
C GLN A 890 -37.86 -17.76 -52.61
N TRP A 891 -37.54 -16.53 -53.04
CA TRP A 891 -38.33 -15.35 -52.72
C TRP A 891 -39.67 -15.35 -53.48
N LEU A 892 -39.68 -15.55 -54.80
CA LEU A 892 -40.89 -15.67 -55.64
C LEU A 892 -41.84 -16.76 -55.12
N ALA A 893 -41.30 -17.94 -54.80
CA ALA A 893 -42.07 -19.05 -54.21
C ALA A 893 -42.66 -18.67 -52.84
N SER A 894 -42.00 -17.82 -52.05
CA SER A 894 -42.54 -17.33 -50.77
C SER A 894 -43.59 -16.22 -50.93
N GLN A 895 -43.67 -15.55 -52.09
CA GLN A 895 -44.72 -14.60 -52.42
C GLN A 895 -45.93 -15.24 -53.13
N GLY A 896 -45.92 -16.56 -53.37
CA GLY A 896 -47.05 -17.28 -53.98
C GLY A 896 -47.14 -17.17 -55.51
N HIS A 897 -46.08 -16.70 -56.19
CA HIS A 897 -45.99 -16.76 -57.65
C HIS A 897 -45.26 -18.04 -58.08
N THR A 898 -46.05 -19.01 -58.57
CA THR A 898 -45.62 -20.22 -59.29
C THR A 898 -45.77 -20.04 -60.79
#